data_AF-A0A7L0XWW1-F1
#
_entry.id   AF-A0A7L0XWW1-F1
#
_cell.length_a   1.000
_cell.length_b   1.000
_cell.length_c   1.000
_cell.angle_alpha   90.00
_cell.angle_beta   90.00
_cell.angle_gamma   90.00
#
_symmetry.space_group_name_H-M   'P 1'
#
loop_
_entity.id
_entity.type
_entity.pdbx_description
1 polymer ?
#
loop_
_entity_poly.entity_id
_entity_poly.type
_entity_poly.pdbx_seq_one_letter_code
_entity_poly.pdbx_strand_id
1 'polypeptide(L)'
;VLLQVSMGTMRHRRNGNFESSRLLYSSMSRSIDVACSDADLTNFIQENFKKRECVFFTKDSKSVGNLCKCGYPENQHIEGTQVNTSEKWNYKKHTKELPTDAFGDIQFENLGKRGKYIRLSCDTDSETLYDLMTQHWHLKTPNLVISVTGGAKNFALKPRMRKIFSRLIYIAQSKGAWIFTGGTHYGLMKYIGEVVRDNTISRSSEENVVAIGIAAWGMISNRDTLIRAADSDGNYLAHYIMDDLKRDPLYCLDNNHTHLLLVDNGTHGHPTTEAKVRTQLEKYISERVIPESNYGGKIPIVCFAQGGGKETLKSINVAIKSKIPCVVVEGSGRIADVIASLVEAEGTPASSCVKESLLRFLPRTISRLSEEETESWIKWIKEVLESPHLLTVIKIEEAGDEIVSNAISFALYKGNTNEHDRDNWNGQLKLLLEWNQLDLASDEIFTNDRNWESADLQDVMFTALVKDRPKFVQLFLENGLNLRKFLTTEVLRELYTNNFSSLVFKNLQIAKNSYNDALLTFVWKMVEDFRRGAKRDYKNSKDEMEIHLSEECPITRHPLQALFIWSVLQNKKELSKVIWEQTRGCTLAALGASKLLKSMAKVKNDINAAGESEELANEYETRAVELFTECYSNDEELAEQLLTYSCEAWGGSNCLELAVEARDQQFIAQPGVQNFLSKQWYGEISRDTKNWKIILCLFFFPLIGCGFISFRKKPVERSKKLFLYYVSFFTSPFVVFSWNAIFYIAFLLLFAYVLLMDFQKEPTALEIILYVLVFILLCDEVRQWYINGSKYFSDLWNVMDTLAIFYFIAGIVFRLHSDESSWYSGRVIFCLDYIVFTLRLIHIFTVSRNLGPKIIMLQRMV
;
A
#
# COMPACT_ATOMS: atom_id res chain seq x y z
N VAL A 1 4.58 -73.93 23.36
CA VAL A 1 4.51 -73.95 24.84
C VAL A 1 4.82 -72.55 25.33
N LEU A 2 3.87 -71.94 26.05
CA LEU A 2 3.90 -70.66 26.81
C LEU A 2 3.99 -69.38 25.95
N LEU A 3 2.94 -68.51 25.90
CA LEU A 3 2.52 -67.50 26.93
C LEU A 3 3.66 -66.48 27.19
N GLN A 4 3.51 -65.15 27.20
CA GLN A 4 2.37 -64.25 27.36
C GLN A 4 2.84 -62.78 27.07
N VAL A 5 2.03 -62.00 26.34
CA VAL A 5 1.59 -60.60 26.59
C VAL A 5 2.53 -59.56 27.25
N SER A 6 2.73 -58.39 26.60
CA SER A 6 2.22 -57.07 27.06
C SER A 6 2.86 -55.84 26.36
N MET A 7 2.00 -55.10 25.65
CA MET A 7 1.91 -53.65 25.39
C MET A 7 3.14 -52.72 25.26
N GLY A 8 3.08 -51.86 24.22
CA GLY A 8 3.55 -50.48 24.32
C GLY A 8 4.17 -49.88 23.04
N THR A 9 3.34 -49.29 22.18
CA THR A 9 3.69 -48.52 20.98
C THR A 9 4.70 -47.39 21.20
N MET A 10 5.73 -47.30 20.36
CA MET A 10 6.37 -46.04 19.98
C MET A 10 6.85 -46.06 18.51
N ARG A 11 6.53 -44.97 17.81
CA ARG A 11 6.78 -44.71 16.38
C ARG A 11 8.27 -44.64 16.05
N HIS A 12 8.69 -45.27 14.94
CA HIS A 12 10.01 -45.09 14.34
C HIS A 12 9.93 -44.50 12.93
N ARG A 13 10.75 -43.47 12.73
CA ARG A 13 11.25 -42.93 11.45
C ARG A 13 11.80 -44.03 10.53
N ARG A 14 11.63 -43.89 9.21
CA ARG A 14 12.74 -43.61 8.26
C ARG A 14 12.30 -43.52 6.79
N ASN A 15 12.86 -42.49 6.15
CA ASN A 15 13.41 -42.38 4.79
C ASN A 15 12.57 -42.75 3.55
N GLY A 16 12.42 -41.75 2.69
CA GLY A 16 12.27 -41.90 1.24
C GLY A 16 12.79 -40.63 0.56
N ASN A 17 13.83 -40.79 -0.27
CA ASN A 17 14.50 -39.73 -1.04
C ASN A 17 13.74 -39.44 -2.35
N PHE A 18 13.83 -38.18 -2.79
CA PHE A 18 13.81 -37.68 -4.18
C PHE A 18 12.62 -38.03 -5.09
N GLU A 19 11.66 -37.12 -5.14
CA GLU A 19 11.04 -36.57 -6.37
C GLU A 19 9.99 -35.50 -5.98
N SER A 20 10.40 -34.23 -5.91
CA SER A 20 9.47 -33.08 -5.87
C SER A 20 10.21 -31.80 -6.25
N SER A 21 10.57 -31.73 -7.52
CA SER A 21 10.99 -30.50 -8.18
C SER A 21 10.11 -30.33 -9.42
N ARG A 22 8.91 -29.82 -9.20
CA ARG A 22 7.97 -29.17 -10.16
C ARG A 22 6.58 -29.20 -9.54
N LEU A 23 6.24 -28.18 -8.77
CA LEU A 23 4.87 -27.74 -8.45
C LEU A 23 5.04 -26.63 -7.42
N LEU A 24 5.16 -25.38 -7.88
CA LEU A 24 4.81 -24.16 -7.15
C LEU A 24 4.98 -22.98 -8.14
N TYR A 25 4.23 -23.04 -9.24
CA TYR A 25 3.88 -21.90 -10.09
C TYR A 25 2.59 -22.29 -10.82
N SER A 26 1.49 -22.22 -10.08
CA SER A 26 0.13 -22.07 -10.63
C SER A 26 -0.77 -21.65 -9.48
N SER A 27 -0.72 -20.36 -9.13
CA SER A 27 -1.86 -19.71 -8.49
C SER A 27 -2.97 -19.59 -9.53
N MET A 28 -3.56 -20.73 -9.92
CA MET A 28 -4.94 -20.74 -10.33
C MET A 28 -5.72 -20.28 -9.11
N SER A 29 -6.40 -19.16 -9.26
CA SER A 29 -7.51 -18.75 -8.43
C SER A 29 -8.50 -19.91 -8.30
N ARG A 30 -8.29 -20.76 -7.29
CA ARG A 30 -9.43 -21.34 -6.59
C ARG A 30 -10.08 -20.17 -5.89
N SER A 31 -11.17 -19.70 -6.49
CA SER A 31 -12.28 -19.12 -5.75
C SER A 31 -12.36 -19.84 -4.40
N ILE A 32 -12.28 -19.09 -3.32
CA ILE A 32 -12.73 -19.60 -2.03
C ILE A 32 -14.25 -19.63 -2.16
N ASP A 33 -14.73 -20.66 -2.85
CA ASP A 33 -16.13 -21.06 -2.87
C ASP A 33 -16.39 -21.70 -1.51
N VAL A 34 -16.69 -20.86 -0.51
CA VAL A 34 -17.52 -21.34 0.60
C VAL A 34 -18.85 -21.67 -0.05
N ALA A 35 -19.07 -22.95 -0.32
CA ALA A 35 -20.29 -23.47 -0.90
C ALA A 35 -21.47 -23.15 0.03
N CYS A 36 -22.10 -21.99 -0.17
CA CYS A 36 -23.54 -21.90 0.00
C CYS A 36 -24.10 -22.97 -0.94
N SER A 37 -24.92 -23.88 -0.43
CA SER A 37 -25.35 -24.98 -1.28
C SER A 37 -26.13 -24.38 -2.46
N ASP A 38 -25.85 -24.80 -3.70
CA ASP A 38 -26.62 -24.35 -4.87
C ASP A 38 -28.15 -24.61 -4.68
N ALA A 39 -28.49 -25.54 -3.77
CA ALA A 39 -29.84 -25.78 -3.29
C ALA A 39 -30.43 -24.59 -2.51
N ASP A 40 -29.66 -23.92 -1.64
CA ASP A 40 -30.14 -22.74 -0.89
C ASP A 40 -30.41 -21.55 -1.84
N LEU A 41 -29.57 -21.37 -2.86
CA LEU A 41 -29.79 -20.35 -3.90
C LEU A 41 -31.04 -20.62 -4.72
N THR A 42 -31.22 -21.87 -5.18
CA THR A 42 -32.38 -22.25 -5.99
C THR A 42 -33.69 -22.15 -5.20
N ASN A 43 -33.69 -22.54 -3.93
CA ASN A 43 -34.83 -22.39 -3.02
C ASN A 43 -35.15 -20.91 -2.79
N PHE A 44 -34.16 -20.09 -2.46
CA PHE A 44 -34.34 -18.65 -2.27
C PHE A 44 -34.92 -17.98 -3.52
N ILE A 45 -34.44 -18.35 -4.71
CA ILE A 45 -34.92 -17.77 -5.97
C ILE A 45 -36.38 -18.15 -6.23
N GLN A 46 -36.75 -19.41 -6.04
CA GLN A 46 -38.11 -19.90 -6.29
C GLN A 46 -39.14 -19.31 -5.32
N GLU A 47 -38.74 -19.03 -4.07
CA GLU A 47 -39.62 -18.42 -3.07
C GLU A 47 -39.84 -16.92 -3.30
N ASN A 48 -38.78 -16.19 -3.69
CA ASN A 48 -38.80 -14.72 -3.70
C ASN A 48 -39.00 -14.10 -5.08
N PHE A 49 -38.59 -14.77 -6.17
CA PHE A 49 -38.67 -14.21 -7.51
C PHE A 49 -39.81 -14.80 -8.33
N LYS A 50 -40.54 -13.90 -8.99
CA LYS A 50 -41.69 -14.21 -9.83
C LYS A 50 -41.48 -13.68 -11.24
N LYS A 51 -42.14 -14.31 -12.21
CA LYS A 51 -42.35 -13.83 -13.59
C LYS A 51 -43.80 -13.38 -13.79
N ARG A 52 -44.09 -12.67 -14.88
CA ARG A 52 -45.45 -12.26 -15.26
C ARG A 52 -45.84 -12.86 -16.60
N GLU A 53 -47.05 -13.40 -16.67
CA GLU A 53 -47.62 -13.94 -17.90
C GLU A 53 -49.01 -13.37 -18.16
N CYS A 54 -49.32 -13.10 -19.43
CA CYS A 54 -50.61 -12.54 -19.83
C CYS A 54 -51.69 -13.63 -19.81
N VAL A 55 -52.74 -13.41 -19.01
CA VAL A 55 -53.86 -14.37 -18.83
C VAL A 55 -55.16 -13.90 -19.47
N PHE A 56 -55.18 -12.67 -20.01
CA PHE A 56 -56.31 -12.12 -20.75
C PHE A 56 -55.92 -11.86 -22.20
N PHE A 57 -56.76 -12.33 -23.13
CA PHE A 57 -56.58 -12.04 -24.54
C PHE A 57 -57.40 -10.80 -24.91
N THR A 58 -56.69 -9.71 -25.20
CA THR A 58 -57.28 -8.48 -25.71
C THR A 58 -56.76 -8.28 -27.13
N LYS A 59 -57.60 -8.48 -28.15
CA LYS A 59 -57.18 -8.36 -29.54
C LYS A 59 -56.65 -6.95 -29.84
N ASP A 60 -55.48 -6.85 -30.47
CA ASP A 60 -54.98 -5.58 -30.97
C ASP A 60 -55.64 -5.25 -32.33
N SER A 61 -56.34 -4.12 -32.38
CA SER A 61 -56.99 -3.59 -33.58
C SER A 61 -55.99 -3.13 -34.66
N LYS A 62 -54.70 -2.95 -34.32
CA LYS A 62 -53.66 -2.46 -35.24
C LYS A 62 -52.83 -3.55 -35.92
N SER A 63 -52.95 -4.81 -35.49
CA SER A 63 -52.14 -5.92 -36.02
C SER A 63 -52.92 -6.80 -37.01
N VAL A 64 -52.25 -7.26 -38.07
CA VAL A 64 -52.83 -8.10 -39.14
C VAL A 64 -53.10 -9.55 -38.68
N GLY A 65 -52.54 -9.97 -37.53
CA GLY A 65 -52.73 -11.31 -36.94
C GLY A 65 -53.61 -11.33 -35.69
N ASN A 66 -54.00 -12.52 -35.21
CA ASN A 66 -54.60 -12.76 -33.88
C ASN A 66 -53.58 -12.53 -32.75
N LEU A 67 -53.04 -11.33 -32.67
CA LEU A 67 -52.12 -10.89 -31.63
C LEU A 67 -52.91 -10.21 -30.52
N CYS A 68 -52.59 -10.56 -29.29
CA CYS A 68 -53.03 -9.83 -28.12
C CYS A 68 -52.29 -8.49 -28.04
N LYS A 69 -52.88 -7.49 -27.37
CA LYS A 69 -52.22 -6.22 -27.03
C LYS A 69 -50.96 -6.39 -26.17
N CYS A 70 -50.73 -7.57 -25.59
CA CYS A 70 -49.46 -7.91 -24.94
C CYS A 70 -48.35 -8.31 -25.93
N GLY A 71 -48.66 -8.48 -27.22
CA GLY A 71 -47.71 -8.88 -28.27
C GLY A 71 -47.59 -10.40 -28.48
N TYR A 72 -48.21 -11.22 -27.64
CA TYR A 72 -48.23 -12.68 -27.78
C TYR A 72 -49.40 -13.16 -28.66
N PRO A 73 -49.22 -14.23 -29.46
CA PRO A 73 -50.31 -14.88 -30.17
C PRO A 73 -51.26 -15.60 -29.20
N GLU A 74 -52.51 -15.80 -29.62
CA GLU A 74 -53.55 -16.49 -28.83
C GLU A 74 -53.09 -17.86 -28.30
N ASN A 75 -52.37 -18.62 -29.13
CA ASN A 75 -51.87 -19.95 -28.81
C ASN A 75 -50.83 -20.00 -27.67
N GLN A 76 -50.27 -18.86 -27.27
CA GLN A 76 -49.27 -18.76 -26.19
C GLN A 76 -49.87 -18.24 -24.88
N HIS A 77 -51.20 -18.09 -24.80
CA HIS A 77 -51.91 -17.76 -23.55
C HIS A 77 -52.36 -19.07 -22.85
N ILE A 78 -52.34 -19.06 -21.51
CA ILE A 78 -52.68 -20.23 -20.66
C ILE A 78 -54.14 -20.66 -20.88
N GLU A 79 -54.42 -21.97 -20.90
CA GLU A 79 -55.79 -22.52 -21.02
C GLU A 79 -56.71 -21.97 -19.91
N GLY A 80 -57.76 -21.22 -20.29
CA GLY A 80 -58.67 -20.51 -19.37
C GLY A 80 -58.83 -19.00 -19.61
N THR A 81 -58.22 -18.47 -20.67
CA THR A 81 -58.21 -17.05 -21.04
C THR A 81 -59.61 -16.44 -21.20
N GLN A 82 -59.93 -15.41 -20.42
CA GLN A 82 -61.13 -14.59 -20.64
C GLN A 82 -60.88 -13.62 -21.80
N VAL A 83 -61.77 -13.63 -22.80
CA VAL A 83 -61.70 -12.78 -24.00
C VAL A 83 -62.47 -11.50 -23.74
N ASN A 84 -61.75 -10.40 -23.52
CA ASN A 84 -62.33 -9.06 -23.39
C ASN A 84 -61.91 -8.19 -24.57
N THR A 85 -62.88 -7.63 -25.30
CA THR A 85 -62.67 -6.90 -26.56
C THR A 85 -62.59 -5.38 -26.42
N SER A 86 -63.02 -4.78 -25.30
CA SER A 86 -63.23 -3.33 -25.19
C SER A 86 -62.27 -2.58 -24.25
N GLU A 87 -61.46 -3.25 -23.43
CA GLU A 87 -60.60 -2.57 -22.45
C GLU A 87 -59.19 -2.20 -22.98
N LYS A 88 -58.60 -1.14 -22.40
CA LYS A 88 -57.18 -0.81 -22.58
C LYS A 88 -56.33 -1.80 -21.79
N TRP A 89 -55.40 -2.46 -22.48
CA TRP A 89 -54.51 -3.43 -21.86
C TRP A 89 -53.62 -2.76 -20.80
N ASN A 90 -53.47 -3.43 -19.67
CA ASN A 90 -52.69 -2.98 -18.51
C ASN A 90 -52.12 -4.21 -17.82
N TYR A 91 -50.80 -4.24 -17.64
CA TYR A 91 -50.09 -5.37 -17.01
C TYR A 91 -50.68 -5.74 -15.65
N LYS A 92 -51.08 -4.77 -14.81
CA LYS A 92 -51.61 -5.05 -13.47
C LYS A 92 -52.92 -5.86 -13.46
N LYS A 93 -53.76 -5.68 -14.47
CA LYS A 93 -55.08 -6.35 -14.57
C LYS A 93 -55.03 -7.61 -15.43
N HIS A 94 -54.21 -7.59 -16.47
CA HIS A 94 -54.24 -8.59 -17.53
C HIS A 94 -53.13 -9.65 -17.42
N THR A 95 -52.20 -9.49 -16.48
CA THR A 95 -51.12 -10.46 -16.22
C THR A 95 -51.23 -11.05 -14.83
N LYS A 96 -50.77 -12.29 -14.66
CA LYS A 96 -50.65 -12.98 -13.38
C LYS A 96 -49.19 -13.24 -13.06
N GLU A 97 -48.83 -13.19 -11.78
CA GLU A 97 -47.51 -13.55 -11.31
C GLU A 97 -47.40 -15.06 -11.08
N LEU A 98 -46.31 -15.66 -11.56
CA LEU A 98 -45.96 -17.06 -11.41
C LEU A 98 -44.51 -17.17 -10.92
N PRO A 99 -44.09 -18.29 -10.32
CA PRO A 99 -42.68 -18.50 -9.95
C PRO A 99 -41.75 -18.39 -11.17
N THR A 100 -40.56 -17.82 -10.98
CA THR A 100 -39.57 -17.68 -12.05
C THR A 100 -39.04 -19.03 -12.54
N ASP A 101 -38.96 -19.19 -13.84
CA ASP A 101 -38.48 -20.39 -14.56
C ASP A 101 -37.13 -20.19 -15.26
N ALA A 102 -36.61 -18.97 -15.32
CA ALA A 102 -35.40 -18.62 -16.05
C ALA A 102 -34.39 -17.95 -15.11
N PHE A 103 -33.42 -18.72 -14.64
CA PHE A 103 -32.31 -18.26 -13.81
C PHE A 103 -31.15 -19.27 -13.86
N GLY A 104 -29.93 -18.79 -13.67
CA GLY A 104 -28.74 -19.64 -13.65
C GLY A 104 -27.51 -18.93 -14.24
N ASP A 105 -26.61 -19.73 -14.78
CA ASP A 105 -25.43 -19.24 -15.50
C ASP A 105 -25.72 -19.22 -17.00
N ILE A 106 -25.35 -18.13 -17.69
CA ILE A 106 -25.42 -18.00 -19.14
C ILE A 106 -24.02 -18.16 -19.74
N GLN A 107 -23.89 -19.03 -20.74
CA GLN A 107 -22.66 -19.20 -21.51
C GLN A 107 -22.93 -18.84 -22.98
N PHE A 108 -22.12 -17.91 -23.48
CA PHE A 108 -22.15 -17.51 -24.89
C PHE A 108 -21.17 -18.39 -25.68
N GLU A 109 -21.64 -19.04 -26.75
CA GLU A 109 -20.87 -20.07 -27.49
C GLU A 109 -19.52 -19.59 -28.03
N ASN A 110 -19.40 -18.30 -28.36
CA ASN A 110 -18.22 -17.77 -29.07
C ASN A 110 -17.01 -17.44 -28.18
N LEU A 111 -17.15 -17.38 -26.85
CA LEU A 111 -16.12 -16.81 -25.96
C LEU A 111 -15.89 -17.56 -24.64
N GLY A 112 -16.67 -18.61 -24.33
CA GLY A 112 -16.47 -19.43 -23.13
C GLY A 112 -16.68 -18.72 -21.78
N LYS A 113 -16.94 -17.42 -21.76
CA LYS A 113 -17.26 -16.64 -20.56
C LYS A 113 -18.64 -17.01 -20.02
N ARG A 114 -18.73 -17.14 -18.69
CA ARG A 114 -19.98 -17.36 -17.95
C ARG A 114 -20.42 -16.05 -17.30
N GLY A 115 -21.69 -15.73 -17.39
CA GLY A 115 -22.34 -14.68 -16.61
C GLY A 115 -23.49 -15.27 -15.78
N LYS A 116 -23.99 -14.55 -14.78
CA LYS A 116 -25.21 -14.96 -14.06
C LYS A 116 -26.42 -14.21 -14.61
N TYR A 117 -27.57 -14.87 -14.71
CA TYR A 117 -28.80 -14.22 -15.13
C TYR A 117 -30.01 -14.65 -14.30
N ILE A 118 -31.01 -13.76 -14.21
CA ILE A 118 -32.28 -14.04 -13.56
C ILE A 118 -33.42 -13.27 -14.25
N ARG A 119 -34.56 -13.94 -14.45
CA ARG A 119 -35.82 -13.34 -14.88
C ARG A 119 -36.64 -12.92 -13.67
N LEU A 120 -37.09 -11.68 -13.65
CA LEU A 120 -37.80 -11.08 -12.52
C LEU A 120 -38.99 -10.22 -12.96
N SER A 121 -40.02 -10.15 -12.12
CA SER A 121 -41.23 -9.35 -12.34
C SER A 121 -40.92 -7.86 -12.21
N CYS A 122 -41.60 -7.02 -12.98
CA CYS A 122 -41.50 -5.55 -12.89
C CYS A 122 -41.95 -4.95 -11.53
N ASP A 123 -42.49 -5.77 -10.63
CA ASP A 123 -42.94 -5.38 -9.29
C ASP A 123 -42.11 -6.04 -8.17
N THR A 124 -40.98 -6.67 -8.51
CA THR A 124 -40.06 -7.26 -7.52
C THR A 124 -39.46 -6.17 -6.62
N ASP A 125 -39.33 -6.45 -5.32
CA ASP A 125 -38.77 -5.52 -4.35
C ASP A 125 -37.25 -5.32 -4.55
N SER A 126 -36.77 -4.10 -4.32
CA SER A 126 -35.35 -3.76 -4.48
C SER A 126 -34.47 -4.35 -3.38
N GLU A 127 -35.05 -4.65 -2.21
CA GLU A 127 -34.36 -5.31 -1.09
C GLU A 127 -33.96 -6.73 -1.43
N THR A 128 -34.92 -7.54 -1.89
CA THR A 128 -34.66 -8.91 -2.33
C THR A 128 -33.65 -8.99 -3.48
N LEU A 129 -33.65 -7.99 -4.37
CA LEU A 129 -32.65 -7.89 -5.46
C LEU A 129 -31.25 -7.58 -4.92
N TYR A 130 -31.14 -6.73 -3.92
CA TYR A 130 -29.86 -6.39 -3.31
C TYR A 130 -29.27 -7.54 -2.50
N ASP A 131 -30.12 -8.27 -1.77
CA ASP A 131 -29.72 -9.47 -1.04
C ASP A 131 -29.27 -10.58 -1.98
N LEU A 132 -29.94 -10.75 -3.13
CA LEU A 132 -29.49 -11.66 -4.19
C LEU A 132 -28.07 -11.29 -4.67
N MET A 133 -27.81 -10.01 -4.94
CA MET A 133 -26.51 -9.57 -5.44
C MET A 133 -25.38 -9.73 -4.42
N THR A 134 -25.64 -9.42 -3.15
CA THR A 134 -24.60 -9.39 -2.10
C THR A 134 -24.42 -10.74 -1.41
N GLN A 135 -25.51 -11.36 -0.93
CA GLN A 135 -25.44 -12.59 -0.13
C GLN A 135 -25.29 -13.83 -1.01
N HIS A 136 -25.98 -13.88 -2.15
CA HIS A 136 -26.09 -15.07 -3.00
C HIS A 136 -25.15 -15.07 -4.21
N TRP A 137 -24.96 -13.91 -4.85
CA TRP A 137 -23.96 -13.76 -5.91
C TRP A 137 -22.58 -13.36 -5.38
N HIS A 138 -22.45 -13.14 -4.07
CA HIS A 138 -21.21 -12.77 -3.38
C HIS A 138 -20.52 -11.53 -3.99
N LEU A 139 -21.30 -10.58 -4.49
CA LEU A 139 -20.76 -9.31 -4.96
C LEU A 139 -20.39 -8.45 -3.76
N LYS A 140 -19.12 -8.02 -3.71
CA LYS A 140 -18.66 -7.02 -2.74
C LYS A 140 -19.50 -5.76 -2.88
N THR A 141 -19.88 -5.17 -1.75
CA THR A 141 -20.64 -3.91 -1.71
C THR A 141 -19.87 -2.81 -2.45
N PRO A 142 -20.51 -2.08 -3.38
CA PRO A 142 -19.82 -1.09 -4.20
C PRO A 142 -19.51 0.17 -3.40
N ASN A 143 -18.35 0.77 -3.63
CA ASN A 143 -18.03 2.11 -3.10
C ASN A 143 -18.66 3.23 -3.93
N LEU A 144 -19.12 2.92 -5.14
CA LEU A 144 -19.72 3.84 -6.11
C LEU A 144 -20.60 3.04 -7.09
N VAL A 145 -21.74 3.60 -7.51
CA VAL A 145 -22.51 3.05 -8.64
C VAL A 145 -22.52 4.04 -9.79
N ILE A 146 -22.16 3.56 -10.99
CA ILE A 146 -22.17 4.33 -12.23
C ILE A 146 -23.32 3.82 -13.09
N SER A 147 -24.38 4.62 -13.17
CA SER A 147 -25.56 4.32 -13.99
C SER A 147 -25.39 4.92 -15.38
N VAL A 148 -25.07 4.09 -16.37
CA VAL A 148 -24.87 4.55 -17.75
C VAL A 148 -26.17 4.50 -18.53
N THR A 149 -26.58 5.64 -19.07
CA THR A 149 -27.78 5.78 -19.89
C THR A 149 -27.43 6.42 -21.24
N GLY A 150 -28.04 5.94 -22.31
CA GLY A 150 -27.72 6.48 -23.64
C GLY A 150 -28.57 5.92 -24.77
N GLY A 151 -28.11 6.11 -26.00
CA GLY A 151 -28.83 5.69 -27.19
C GLY A 151 -28.79 4.17 -27.42
N ALA A 152 -29.96 3.53 -27.48
CA ALA A 152 -30.11 2.11 -27.81
C ALA A 152 -29.93 1.79 -29.31
N LYS A 153 -29.87 2.80 -30.19
CA LYS A 153 -29.64 2.58 -31.63
C LYS A 153 -28.14 2.55 -31.92
N ASN A 154 -27.70 1.64 -32.78
CA ASN A 154 -26.30 1.58 -33.24
C ASN A 154 -25.88 2.89 -33.90
N PHE A 155 -24.72 3.40 -33.51
CA PHE A 155 -24.08 4.59 -34.05
C PHE A 155 -22.58 4.37 -34.11
N ALA A 156 -21.88 4.98 -35.08
CA ALA A 156 -20.42 4.88 -35.14
C ALA A 156 -19.78 5.70 -34.01
N LEU A 157 -19.09 5.02 -33.09
CA LEU A 157 -18.40 5.67 -31.98
C LEU A 157 -17.12 6.39 -32.46
N LYS A 158 -17.00 7.68 -32.18
CA LYS A 158 -15.75 8.43 -32.41
C LYS A 158 -14.64 7.87 -31.51
N PRO A 159 -13.38 7.74 -31.98
CA PRO A 159 -12.27 7.20 -31.17
C PRO A 159 -12.06 7.89 -29.81
N ARG A 160 -12.20 9.23 -29.77
CA ARG A 160 -12.09 10.01 -28.53
C ARG A 160 -13.15 9.63 -27.49
N MET A 161 -14.36 9.30 -27.93
CA MET A 161 -15.43 8.84 -27.04
C MET A 161 -15.14 7.45 -26.47
N ARG A 162 -14.52 6.56 -27.25
CA ARG A 162 -14.07 5.26 -26.76
C ARG A 162 -13.08 5.43 -25.60
N LYS A 163 -12.18 6.41 -25.68
CA LYS A 163 -11.23 6.73 -24.62
C LYS A 163 -11.94 7.10 -23.30
N ILE A 164 -13.04 7.87 -23.36
CA ILE A 164 -13.86 8.20 -22.18
C ILE A 164 -14.42 6.93 -21.52
N PHE A 165 -14.94 5.97 -22.31
CA PHE A 165 -15.45 4.71 -21.77
C PHE A 165 -14.36 3.79 -21.22
N SER A 166 -13.20 3.73 -21.88
CA SER A 166 -12.02 3.03 -21.34
C SER A 166 -11.64 3.59 -19.98
N ARG A 167 -11.71 4.92 -19.82
CA ARG A 167 -11.43 5.57 -18.55
C ARG A 167 -12.52 5.34 -17.51
N LEU A 168 -13.79 5.37 -17.89
CA LEU A 168 -14.92 5.07 -17.00
C LEU A 168 -14.79 3.68 -16.36
N ILE A 169 -14.42 2.68 -17.17
CA ILE A 169 -14.24 1.31 -16.70
C ILE A 169 -12.99 1.18 -15.83
N TYR A 170 -11.91 1.92 -16.16
CA TYR A 170 -10.75 2.02 -15.28
C TYR A 170 -11.11 2.60 -13.90
N ILE A 171 -11.93 3.66 -13.87
CA ILE A 171 -12.41 4.26 -12.61
C ILE A 171 -13.24 3.24 -11.84
N ALA A 172 -14.13 2.51 -12.51
CA ALA A 172 -14.94 1.49 -11.88
C ALA A 172 -14.09 0.38 -11.27
N GLN A 173 -13.05 -0.08 -11.98
CA GLN A 173 -12.11 -1.07 -11.45
C GLN A 173 -11.34 -0.53 -10.24
N SER A 174 -10.76 0.67 -10.36
CA SER A 174 -9.91 1.26 -9.31
C SER A 174 -10.68 1.61 -8.04
N LYS A 175 -11.97 1.97 -8.15
CA LYS A 175 -12.80 2.36 -7.01
C LYS A 175 -13.66 1.21 -6.47
N GLY A 176 -13.69 0.05 -7.13
CA GLY A 176 -14.63 -1.03 -6.81
C GLY A 176 -16.09 -0.61 -7.05
N ALA A 177 -16.37 0.02 -8.19
CA ALA A 177 -17.69 0.53 -8.55
C ALA A 177 -18.51 -0.49 -9.35
N TRP A 178 -19.83 -0.49 -9.18
CA TRP A 178 -20.74 -1.23 -10.06
C TRP A 178 -21.15 -0.38 -11.26
N ILE A 179 -21.20 -0.99 -12.45
CA ILE A 179 -21.70 -0.34 -13.66
C ILE A 179 -23.09 -0.88 -13.99
N PHE A 180 -24.09 0.01 -13.99
CA PHE A 180 -25.44 -0.29 -14.44
C PHE A 180 -25.65 0.16 -15.88
N THR A 181 -26.18 -0.72 -16.71
CA THR A 181 -26.33 -0.50 -18.16
C THR A 181 -27.50 -1.35 -18.68
N GLY A 182 -27.90 -1.17 -19.95
CA GLY A 182 -29.06 -1.85 -20.54
C GLY A 182 -28.83 -3.33 -20.90
N GLY A 183 -27.61 -3.86 -20.80
CA GLY A 183 -27.32 -5.29 -21.00
C GLY A 183 -27.53 -5.86 -22.40
N THR A 184 -27.91 -5.04 -23.40
CA THR A 184 -28.14 -5.47 -24.79
C THR A 184 -26.93 -5.19 -25.68
N HIS A 185 -26.75 -5.98 -26.75
CA HIS A 185 -25.67 -5.82 -27.71
C HIS A 185 -25.93 -4.69 -28.74
N TYR A 186 -26.56 -3.60 -28.32
CA TYR A 186 -26.94 -2.48 -29.19
C TYR A 186 -26.51 -1.12 -28.62
N GLY A 187 -26.16 -0.22 -29.52
CA GLY A 187 -25.84 1.18 -29.22
C GLY A 187 -24.68 1.32 -28.23
N LEU A 188 -24.89 2.13 -27.20
CA LEU A 188 -23.90 2.39 -26.16
C LEU A 188 -23.53 1.13 -25.36
N MET A 189 -24.51 0.26 -25.08
CA MET A 189 -24.33 -0.90 -24.22
C MET A 189 -23.32 -1.91 -24.80
N LYS A 190 -23.33 -2.09 -26.13
CA LYS A 190 -22.32 -2.84 -26.87
C LYS A 190 -20.90 -2.30 -26.66
N TYR A 191 -20.73 -0.98 -26.78
CA TYR A 191 -19.40 -0.35 -26.65
C TYR A 191 -18.85 -0.45 -25.23
N ILE A 192 -19.70 -0.31 -24.21
CA ILE A 192 -19.30 -0.54 -22.82
C ILE A 192 -18.83 -1.98 -22.65
N GLY A 193 -19.60 -2.95 -23.17
CA GLY A 193 -19.24 -4.36 -23.14
C GLY A 193 -17.88 -4.65 -23.81
N GLU A 194 -17.65 -4.12 -25.01
CA GLU A 194 -16.37 -4.27 -25.72
C GLU A 194 -15.20 -3.73 -24.89
N VAL A 195 -15.36 -2.57 -24.25
CA VAL A 195 -14.28 -1.97 -23.45
C VAL A 195 -14.07 -2.70 -22.13
N VAL A 196 -15.12 -3.26 -21.51
CA VAL A 196 -14.98 -4.16 -20.35
C VAL A 196 -14.13 -5.36 -20.76
N ARG A 197 -14.42 -5.96 -21.93
CA ARG A 197 -13.64 -7.08 -22.45
C ARG A 197 -12.18 -6.72 -22.68
N ASP A 198 -11.90 -5.62 -23.36
CA ASP A 198 -10.53 -5.19 -23.68
C ASP A 198 -9.71 -4.94 -22.41
N ASN A 199 -10.33 -4.39 -21.36
CA ASN A 199 -9.69 -4.25 -20.04
C ASN A 199 -9.44 -5.59 -19.35
N THR A 200 -10.39 -6.54 -19.39
CA THR A 200 -10.18 -7.89 -18.81
C THR A 200 -9.08 -8.68 -19.51
N ILE A 201 -8.86 -8.46 -20.81
CA ILE A 201 -7.79 -9.13 -21.57
C ILE A 201 -6.43 -8.49 -21.28
N SER A 202 -6.41 -7.16 -21.13
CA SER A 202 -5.18 -6.38 -21.02
C SER A 202 -4.57 -6.40 -19.61
N ARG A 203 -5.34 -6.73 -18.57
CA ARG A 203 -4.88 -6.66 -17.17
C ARG A 203 -5.22 -7.94 -16.41
N SER A 204 -4.18 -8.66 -15.99
CA SER A 204 -4.24 -9.84 -15.11
C SER A 204 -4.41 -9.47 -13.63
N SER A 205 -5.17 -8.41 -13.33
CA SER A 205 -5.44 -7.98 -11.95
C SER A 205 -6.56 -8.82 -11.31
N GLU A 206 -6.46 -9.07 -10.01
CA GLU A 206 -7.35 -9.95 -9.22
C GLU A 206 -8.81 -9.46 -9.11
N GLU A 207 -9.09 -8.17 -9.36
CA GLU A 207 -10.46 -7.63 -9.28
C GLU A 207 -11.10 -7.43 -10.67
N ASN A 208 -12.11 -8.26 -10.95
CA ASN A 208 -12.95 -8.16 -12.14
C ASN A 208 -13.95 -7.00 -12.03
N VAL A 209 -14.16 -6.27 -13.12
CA VAL A 209 -15.17 -5.21 -13.18
C VAL A 209 -16.57 -5.83 -13.14
N VAL A 210 -17.40 -5.36 -12.20
CA VAL A 210 -18.80 -5.78 -12.08
C VAL A 210 -19.69 -4.91 -12.99
N ALA A 211 -20.06 -5.47 -14.14
CA ALA A 211 -21.01 -4.87 -15.08
C ALA A 211 -22.35 -5.62 -15.03
N ILE A 212 -23.40 -4.91 -14.59
CA ILE A 212 -24.76 -5.43 -14.41
C ILE A 212 -25.66 -4.85 -15.51
N GLY A 213 -26.19 -5.71 -16.37
CA GLY A 213 -27.11 -5.36 -17.44
C GLY A 213 -28.56 -5.55 -17.01
N ILE A 214 -29.40 -4.52 -17.15
CA ILE A 214 -30.84 -4.58 -16.88
C ILE A 214 -31.59 -4.46 -18.20
N ALA A 215 -32.23 -5.55 -18.64
CA ALA A 215 -32.89 -5.64 -19.94
C ALA A 215 -34.34 -6.11 -19.80
N ALA A 216 -35.23 -5.68 -20.72
CA ALA A 216 -36.61 -6.16 -20.75
C ALA A 216 -36.71 -7.56 -21.39
N TRP A 217 -37.26 -8.54 -20.66
CA TRP A 217 -37.48 -9.91 -21.13
C TRP A 217 -38.30 -9.99 -22.43
N GLY A 218 -39.29 -9.10 -22.57
CA GLY A 218 -40.15 -9.00 -23.75
C GLY A 218 -39.43 -8.61 -25.03
N MET A 219 -38.23 -8.03 -24.92
CA MET A 219 -37.44 -7.52 -26.04
C MET A 219 -36.26 -8.44 -26.42
N ILE A 220 -36.01 -9.52 -25.69
CA ILE A 220 -34.82 -10.36 -25.90
C ILE A 220 -35.05 -11.39 -27.01
N SER A 221 -34.10 -11.49 -27.95
CA SER A 221 -34.08 -12.53 -28.98
C SER A 221 -33.58 -13.87 -28.43
N ASN A 222 -34.03 -15.00 -29.01
CA ASN A 222 -33.61 -16.36 -28.63
C ASN A 222 -33.80 -16.70 -27.13
N ARG A 223 -34.75 -16.06 -26.46
CA ARG A 223 -34.99 -16.21 -25.00
C ARG A 223 -35.44 -17.60 -24.56
N ASP A 224 -35.96 -18.42 -25.48
CA ASP A 224 -36.42 -19.79 -25.17
C ASP A 224 -35.25 -20.67 -24.68
N THR A 225 -34.02 -20.35 -25.10
CA THR A 225 -32.78 -21.01 -24.62
C THR A 225 -32.44 -20.73 -23.16
N LEU A 226 -33.04 -19.68 -22.58
CA LEU A 226 -32.80 -19.25 -21.20
C LEU A 226 -33.83 -19.84 -20.22
N ILE A 227 -34.88 -20.50 -20.72
CA ILE A 227 -35.93 -21.09 -19.89
C ILE A 227 -35.49 -22.49 -19.47
N ARG A 228 -35.55 -22.78 -18.16
CA ARG A 228 -35.17 -24.09 -17.64
C ARG A 228 -36.12 -25.19 -18.14
N ALA A 229 -35.56 -26.34 -18.49
CA ALA A 229 -36.33 -27.56 -18.64
C ALA A 229 -36.69 -28.11 -17.25
N ALA A 230 -37.91 -28.65 -17.11
CA ALA A 230 -38.45 -29.14 -15.83
C ALA A 230 -37.60 -30.23 -15.15
N ASP A 231 -36.75 -30.93 -15.91
CA ASP A 231 -35.93 -32.07 -15.44
C ASP A 231 -34.50 -31.68 -15.00
N SER A 232 -34.18 -30.38 -14.93
CA SER A 232 -32.83 -29.91 -14.61
C SER A 232 -32.64 -29.69 -13.11
N ASP A 233 -32.06 -30.65 -12.39
CA ASP A 233 -31.60 -30.46 -11.00
C ASP A 233 -30.23 -29.77 -10.95
N GLY A 234 -30.09 -28.72 -10.13
CA GLY A 234 -28.83 -27.98 -9.90
C GLY A 234 -28.71 -26.64 -10.65
N ASN A 235 -27.47 -26.10 -10.71
CA ASN A 235 -27.15 -24.84 -11.42
C ASN A 235 -27.35 -25.00 -12.93
N TYR A 236 -28.45 -24.44 -13.44
CA TYR A 236 -28.77 -24.46 -14.87
C TYR A 236 -27.77 -23.62 -15.67
N LEU A 237 -27.11 -24.24 -16.64
CA LEU A 237 -26.22 -23.57 -17.60
C LEU A 237 -26.97 -23.38 -18.91
N ALA A 238 -27.36 -22.14 -19.21
CA ALA A 238 -28.04 -21.77 -20.44
C ALA A 238 -27.03 -21.47 -21.56
N HIS A 239 -27.17 -22.14 -22.69
CA HIS A 239 -26.38 -21.86 -23.89
C HIS A 239 -27.12 -20.85 -24.78
N TYR A 240 -26.60 -19.63 -24.87
CA TYR A 240 -27.22 -18.54 -25.61
C TYR A 240 -26.47 -18.22 -26.90
N ILE A 241 -27.20 -18.19 -28.01
CA ILE A 241 -26.69 -17.91 -29.35
C ILE A 241 -27.08 -16.48 -29.75
N MET A 242 -26.06 -15.67 -30.06
CA MET A 242 -26.25 -14.30 -30.55
C MET A 242 -26.58 -14.32 -32.05
N ASP A 243 -27.83 -14.03 -32.41
CA ASP A 243 -28.28 -13.92 -33.80
C ASP A 243 -28.28 -12.45 -34.27
N ASP A 244 -27.12 -11.91 -34.64
CA ASP A 244 -27.02 -10.53 -35.18
C ASP A 244 -27.62 -10.37 -36.60
N LEU A 245 -27.99 -11.49 -37.24
CA LEU A 245 -28.42 -11.54 -38.64
C LEU A 245 -29.93 -11.37 -38.85
N LYS A 246 -30.75 -11.66 -37.84
CA LYS A 246 -32.21 -11.49 -37.93
C LYS A 246 -32.56 -10.01 -37.81
N ARG A 247 -33.20 -9.43 -38.83
CA ARG A 247 -33.77 -8.07 -38.78
C ARG A 247 -35.07 -8.04 -37.96
N ASP A 248 -35.06 -8.62 -36.77
CA ASP A 248 -36.19 -8.55 -35.84
C ASP A 248 -36.13 -7.25 -35.03
N PRO A 249 -37.28 -6.76 -34.51
CA PRO A 249 -37.32 -5.60 -33.61
C PRO A 249 -36.76 -5.90 -32.20
N LEU A 250 -36.31 -7.13 -31.96
CA LEU A 250 -35.79 -7.63 -30.69
C LEU A 250 -34.28 -7.37 -30.55
N TYR A 251 -33.78 -7.41 -29.32
CA TYR A 251 -32.39 -7.18 -28.94
C TYR A 251 -31.72 -8.47 -28.49
N CYS A 252 -30.53 -8.74 -29.02
CA CYS A 252 -29.56 -9.69 -28.46
C CYS A 252 -28.98 -9.19 -27.13
N LEU A 253 -28.72 -10.12 -26.21
CA LEU A 253 -27.98 -9.86 -24.97
C LEU A 253 -26.49 -9.65 -25.26
N ASP A 254 -25.85 -8.76 -24.51
CA ASP A 254 -24.41 -8.54 -24.63
C ASP A 254 -23.62 -9.55 -23.79
N ASN A 255 -22.57 -10.11 -24.40
CA ASN A 255 -21.78 -11.19 -23.83
C ASN A 255 -20.65 -10.75 -22.89
N ASN A 256 -20.42 -9.44 -22.74
CA ASN A 256 -19.33 -8.92 -21.91
C ASN A 256 -19.78 -8.45 -20.54
N HIS A 257 -21.08 -8.54 -20.25
CA HIS A 257 -21.64 -8.24 -18.94
C HIS A 257 -21.46 -9.42 -17.99
N THR A 258 -21.21 -9.13 -16.72
CA THR A 258 -21.00 -10.17 -15.70
C THR A 258 -22.32 -10.74 -15.17
N HIS A 259 -23.33 -9.88 -15.04
CA HIS A 259 -24.63 -10.22 -14.47
C HIS A 259 -25.74 -9.59 -15.31
N LEU A 260 -26.85 -10.30 -15.48
CA LEU A 260 -28.00 -9.88 -16.28
C LEU A 260 -29.31 -9.99 -15.48
N LEU A 261 -30.00 -8.87 -15.33
CA LEU A 261 -31.32 -8.76 -14.71
C LEU A 261 -32.36 -8.59 -15.82
N LEU A 262 -33.20 -9.61 -16.01
CA LEU A 262 -34.18 -9.65 -17.10
C LEU A 262 -35.58 -9.34 -16.56
N VAL A 263 -36.07 -8.14 -16.82
CA VAL A 263 -37.33 -7.63 -16.24
C VAL A 263 -38.53 -7.97 -17.12
N ASP A 264 -39.55 -8.56 -16.52
CA ASP A 264 -40.73 -9.07 -17.20
C ASP A 264 -42.03 -8.39 -16.70
N ASN A 265 -42.84 -7.91 -17.66
CA ASN A 265 -44.18 -7.37 -17.44
C ASN A 265 -45.26 -8.17 -18.20
N GLY A 266 -44.93 -9.35 -18.72
CA GLY A 266 -45.84 -10.17 -19.51
C GLY A 266 -46.12 -9.64 -20.92
N THR A 267 -45.29 -8.72 -21.44
CA THR A 267 -45.40 -8.23 -22.82
C THR A 267 -44.27 -8.75 -23.72
N HIS A 268 -44.51 -8.71 -25.02
CA HIS A 268 -43.54 -8.99 -26.08
C HIS A 268 -43.43 -7.78 -27.01
N GLY A 269 -42.21 -7.34 -27.32
CA GLY A 269 -41.97 -6.22 -28.22
C GLY A 269 -42.16 -4.81 -27.63
N HIS A 270 -42.31 -4.68 -26.30
CA HIS A 270 -42.41 -3.38 -25.61
C HIS A 270 -41.17 -3.07 -24.75
N PRO A 271 -40.48 -1.92 -24.96
CA PRO A 271 -39.15 -1.64 -24.40
C PRO A 271 -39.14 -0.74 -23.14
N THR A 272 -40.22 -0.66 -22.34
CA THR A 272 -40.32 0.37 -21.27
C THR A 272 -40.41 -0.20 -19.86
N THR A 273 -40.06 -1.47 -19.70
CA THR A 273 -40.30 -2.20 -18.45
C THR A 273 -39.15 -2.04 -17.45
N GLU A 274 -37.93 -1.98 -17.96
CA GLU A 274 -36.69 -1.99 -17.18
C GLU A 274 -36.43 -0.69 -16.42
N ALA A 275 -36.90 0.46 -16.94
CA ALA A 275 -36.57 1.78 -16.38
C ALA A 275 -37.09 1.95 -14.94
N LYS A 276 -38.30 1.45 -14.65
CA LYS A 276 -38.91 1.55 -13.31
C LYS A 276 -38.10 0.78 -12.26
N VAL A 277 -37.79 -0.49 -12.55
CA VAL A 277 -37.02 -1.35 -11.64
C VAL A 277 -35.62 -0.80 -11.44
N ARG A 278 -34.97 -0.32 -12.51
CA ARG A 278 -33.66 0.31 -12.44
C ARG A 278 -33.65 1.51 -11.50
N THR A 279 -34.59 2.45 -11.63
CA THR A 279 -34.68 3.61 -10.73
C THR A 279 -34.95 3.21 -9.28
N GLN A 280 -35.83 2.24 -9.04
CA GLN A 280 -36.12 1.76 -7.68
C GLN A 280 -34.89 1.12 -7.04
N LEU A 281 -34.15 0.30 -7.81
CA LEU A 281 -32.92 -0.33 -7.35
C LEU A 281 -31.81 0.69 -7.08
N GLU A 282 -31.61 1.65 -7.99
CA GLU A 282 -30.65 2.75 -7.80
C GLU A 282 -30.98 3.54 -6.53
N LYS A 283 -32.24 3.93 -6.33
CA LYS A 283 -32.67 4.64 -5.12
C LYS A 283 -32.44 3.82 -3.84
N TYR A 284 -32.73 2.54 -3.89
CA TYR A 284 -32.53 1.66 -2.74
C TYR A 284 -31.05 1.52 -2.38
N ILE A 285 -30.17 1.36 -3.39
CA ILE A 285 -28.72 1.28 -3.17
C ILE A 285 -28.18 2.60 -2.63
N SER A 286 -28.67 3.75 -3.10
CA SER A 286 -28.21 5.05 -2.62
C SER A 286 -28.58 5.35 -1.18
N GLU A 287 -29.52 4.62 -0.58
CA GLU A 287 -29.90 4.77 0.82
C GLU A 287 -29.07 3.88 1.77
N ARG A 288 -28.33 2.91 1.24
CA ARG A 288 -27.50 1.97 2.02
C ARG A 288 -26.16 2.60 2.42
N VAL A 289 -25.67 2.25 3.61
CA VAL A 289 -24.38 2.70 4.16
C VAL A 289 -23.31 1.64 3.88
N ILE A 290 -22.10 2.07 3.53
CA ILE A 290 -20.98 1.16 3.25
C ILE A 290 -20.41 0.64 4.58
N PRO A 291 -20.55 -0.66 4.90
CA PRO A 291 -20.21 -1.19 6.23
C PRO A 291 -18.71 -1.21 6.54
N GLU A 292 -17.85 -1.32 5.52
CA GLU A 292 -16.38 -1.37 5.67
C GLU A 292 -15.69 -0.01 5.48
N SER A 293 -16.44 1.08 5.22
CA SER A 293 -15.84 2.39 4.94
C SER A 293 -15.74 3.26 6.18
N ASN A 294 -14.59 3.91 6.37
CA ASN A 294 -14.40 4.98 7.36
C ASN A 294 -15.23 6.24 7.04
N TYR A 295 -15.82 6.30 5.84
CA TYR A 295 -16.73 7.35 5.39
C TYR A 295 -18.07 7.30 6.15
N GLY A 296 -18.56 6.11 6.50
CA GLY A 296 -19.85 5.92 7.22
C GLY A 296 -21.07 6.50 6.49
N GLY A 297 -20.90 6.96 5.25
CA GLY A 297 -21.93 7.59 4.45
C GLY A 297 -22.62 6.63 3.49
N LYS A 298 -23.61 7.18 2.79
CA LYS A 298 -24.41 6.47 1.81
C LYS A 298 -23.62 6.12 0.55
N ILE A 299 -23.98 5.04 -0.15
CA ILE A 299 -23.35 4.68 -1.42
C ILE A 299 -23.65 5.78 -2.46
N PRO A 300 -22.63 6.47 -2.99
CA PRO A 300 -22.83 7.49 -4.00
C PRO A 300 -23.20 6.84 -5.34
N ILE A 301 -24.14 7.46 -6.05
CA ILE A 301 -24.55 7.05 -7.39
C ILE A 301 -24.40 8.22 -8.34
N VAL A 302 -23.87 7.97 -9.53
CA VAL A 302 -23.75 8.96 -10.60
C VAL A 302 -24.43 8.43 -11.87
N CYS A 303 -25.26 9.26 -12.50
CA CYS A 303 -25.84 8.97 -13.80
C CYS A 303 -24.90 9.51 -14.89
N PHE A 304 -24.41 8.65 -15.77
CA PHE A 304 -23.59 9.03 -16.91
C PHE A 304 -24.44 8.97 -18.18
N ALA A 305 -24.76 10.13 -18.75
CA ALA A 305 -25.64 10.25 -19.89
C ALA A 305 -24.87 10.59 -21.17
N GLN A 306 -25.06 9.77 -22.21
CA GLN A 306 -24.42 9.96 -23.51
C GLN A 306 -25.41 9.85 -24.66
N GLY A 307 -25.43 10.86 -25.54
CA GLY A 307 -26.32 10.91 -26.69
C GLY A 307 -27.79 10.78 -26.30
N GLY A 308 -28.50 9.90 -27.00
CA GLY A 308 -29.83 9.44 -26.55
C GLY A 308 -31.03 10.02 -27.27
N GLY A 309 -32.21 9.68 -26.76
CA GLY A 309 -33.52 10.06 -27.28
C GLY A 309 -34.54 10.18 -26.13
N LYS A 310 -35.84 10.09 -26.41
CA LYS A 310 -36.93 10.26 -25.42
C LYS A 310 -36.66 9.55 -24.09
N GLU A 311 -36.27 8.27 -24.15
CA GLU A 311 -36.07 7.45 -22.95
C GLU A 311 -34.83 7.88 -22.14
N THR A 312 -33.78 8.36 -22.80
CA THR A 312 -32.60 8.93 -22.12
C THR A 312 -32.98 10.21 -21.38
N LEU A 313 -33.75 11.10 -21.99
CA LEU A 313 -34.22 12.34 -21.34
C LEU A 313 -35.10 12.04 -20.12
N LYS A 314 -36.03 11.09 -20.24
CA LYS A 314 -36.83 10.63 -19.10
C LYS A 314 -35.96 10.07 -17.98
N SER A 315 -34.95 9.26 -18.32
CA SER A 315 -34.04 8.67 -17.34
C SER A 315 -33.23 9.75 -16.60
N ILE A 316 -32.74 10.76 -17.31
CA ILE A 316 -32.06 11.92 -16.71
C ILE A 316 -33.00 12.69 -15.77
N ASN A 317 -34.23 12.98 -16.22
CA ASN A 317 -35.21 13.68 -15.38
C ASN A 317 -35.56 12.89 -14.11
N VAL A 318 -35.74 11.57 -14.22
CA VAL A 318 -36.01 10.70 -13.08
C VAL A 318 -34.81 10.63 -12.12
N ALA A 319 -33.58 10.57 -12.64
CA ALA A 319 -32.36 10.60 -11.83
C ALA A 319 -32.25 11.91 -11.03
N ILE A 320 -32.47 13.06 -11.66
CA ILE A 320 -32.41 14.37 -11.00
C ILE A 320 -33.51 14.52 -9.94
N LYS A 321 -34.74 14.07 -10.22
CA LYS A 321 -35.82 14.02 -9.21
C LYS A 321 -35.48 13.14 -8.01
N SER A 322 -34.64 12.12 -8.22
CA SER A 322 -34.16 11.23 -7.17
C SER A 322 -32.89 11.76 -6.47
N LYS A 323 -32.48 13.01 -6.75
CA LYS A 323 -31.25 13.65 -6.24
C LYS A 323 -29.96 12.92 -6.65
N ILE A 324 -29.96 12.25 -7.79
CA ILE A 324 -28.77 11.58 -8.34
C ILE A 324 -28.08 12.55 -9.31
N PRO A 325 -26.80 12.90 -9.08
CA PRO A 325 -26.07 13.77 -9.99
C PRO A 325 -25.88 13.12 -11.36
N CYS A 326 -26.02 13.93 -12.42
CA CYS A 326 -25.96 13.52 -13.81
C CYS A 326 -24.79 14.21 -14.52
N VAL A 327 -23.95 13.39 -15.15
CA VAL A 327 -22.83 13.81 -15.98
C VAL A 327 -23.21 13.65 -17.44
N VAL A 328 -23.21 14.75 -18.19
CA VAL A 328 -23.59 14.81 -19.61
C VAL A 328 -22.36 15.05 -20.47
N VAL A 329 -22.20 14.26 -21.53
CA VAL A 329 -21.06 14.41 -22.46
C VAL A 329 -21.43 15.27 -23.66
N GLU A 330 -20.83 16.45 -23.75
CA GLU A 330 -21.00 17.40 -24.84
C GLU A 330 -20.22 16.98 -26.09
N GLY A 331 -20.87 17.06 -27.25
CA GLY A 331 -20.38 16.63 -28.56
C GLY A 331 -20.71 15.17 -28.88
N SER A 332 -21.49 14.51 -28.01
CA SER A 332 -21.99 13.14 -28.18
C SER A 332 -23.24 13.08 -29.07
N GLY A 333 -23.88 14.23 -29.33
CA GLY A 333 -25.03 14.38 -30.23
C GLY A 333 -26.38 14.29 -29.53
N ARG A 334 -27.44 14.70 -30.24
CA ARG A 334 -28.84 14.53 -29.83
C ARG A 334 -29.17 15.28 -28.52
N ILE A 335 -29.71 14.60 -27.51
CA ILE A 335 -30.23 15.23 -26.28
C ILE A 335 -29.10 15.69 -25.37
N ALA A 336 -27.99 14.97 -25.30
CA ALA A 336 -26.85 15.37 -24.48
C ALA A 336 -26.31 16.76 -24.89
N ASP A 337 -26.17 17.03 -26.18
CA ASP A 337 -25.71 18.35 -26.68
C ASP A 337 -26.76 19.45 -26.46
N VAL A 338 -28.06 19.12 -26.54
CA VAL A 338 -29.13 20.06 -26.20
C VAL A 338 -29.01 20.50 -24.75
N ILE A 339 -28.87 19.54 -23.82
CA ILE A 339 -28.71 19.84 -22.40
C ILE A 339 -27.42 20.64 -22.17
N ALA A 340 -26.29 20.21 -22.74
CA ALA A 340 -25.02 20.92 -22.60
C ALA A 340 -25.11 22.38 -23.06
N SER A 341 -25.70 22.63 -24.24
CA SER A 341 -25.86 24.00 -24.76
C SER A 341 -26.75 24.90 -23.89
N LEU A 342 -27.74 24.31 -23.21
CA LEU A 342 -28.65 25.04 -22.34
C LEU A 342 -28.07 25.29 -20.94
N VAL A 343 -27.10 24.49 -20.51
CA VAL A 343 -26.38 24.70 -19.26
C VAL A 343 -25.36 25.84 -19.39
N GLU A 344 -24.72 25.97 -20.55
CA GLU A 344 -23.78 27.07 -20.82
C GLU A 344 -24.49 28.42 -21.00
N ALA A 345 -25.74 28.43 -21.45
CA ALA A 345 -26.57 29.62 -21.56
C ALA A 345 -27.16 29.98 -20.19
N GLU A 346 -26.35 30.60 -19.32
CA GLU A 346 -26.74 30.98 -17.95
C GLU A 346 -28.13 31.65 -17.86
N GLY A 347 -29.05 31.06 -17.07
CA GLY A 347 -30.41 31.56 -16.79
C GLY A 347 -31.52 30.51 -16.98
N THR A 348 -32.74 30.78 -16.51
CA THR A 348 -33.90 29.90 -16.80
C THR A 348 -34.29 30.05 -18.29
N PRO A 349 -34.11 29.03 -19.14
CA PRO A 349 -34.33 29.20 -20.57
C PRO A 349 -35.84 29.33 -20.87
N ALA A 350 -36.18 30.34 -21.67
CA ALA A 350 -37.52 30.47 -22.23
C ALA A 350 -37.86 29.24 -23.09
N SER A 351 -39.13 28.87 -23.18
CA SER A 351 -39.59 27.73 -24.00
C SER A 351 -39.16 27.84 -25.47
N SER A 352 -39.02 29.07 -25.97
CA SER A 352 -38.53 29.37 -27.32
C SER A 352 -37.07 28.97 -27.51
N CYS A 353 -36.20 29.28 -26.54
CA CYS A 353 -34.77 28.93 -26.57
C CYS A 353 -34.57 27.41 -26.56
N VAL A 354 -35.33 26.69 -25.72
CA VAL A 354 -35.31 25.21 -25.70
C VAL A 354 -35.76 24.64 -27.04
N LYS A 355 -36.81 25.19 -27.65
CA LYS A 355 -37.31 24.76 -28.96
C LYS A 355 -36.29 25.02 -30.07
N GLU A 356 -35.57 26.14 -30.01
CA GLU A 356 -34.50 26.48 -30.95
C GLU A 356 -33.30 25.52 -30.83
N SER A 357 -32.81 25.26 -29.61
CA SER A 357 -31.73 24.29 -29.37
C SER A 357 -32.14 22.87 -29.81
N LEU A 358 -33.37 22.47 -29.52
CA LEU A 358 -33.94 21.22 -30.02
C LEU A 358 -33.91 21.18 -31.56
N LEU A 359 -34.38 22.22 -32.24
CA LEU A 359 -34.38 22.28 -33.72
C LEU A 359 -32.98 22.23 -34.31
N ARG A 360 -32.00 22.85 -33.65
CA ARG A 360 -30.59 22.86 -34.07
C ARG A 360 -29.97 21.46 -34.03
N PHE A 361 -30.17 20.70 -32.95
CA PHE A 361 -29.51 19.41 -32.75
C PHE A 361 -30.34 18.19 -33.21
N LEU A 362 -31.68 18.32 -33.29
CA LEU A 362 -32.61 17.22 -33.59
C LEU A 362 -33.67 17.56 -34.67
N PRO A 363 -33.28 18.13 -35.84
CA PRO A 363 -34.24 18.66 -36.82
C PRO A 363 -35.18 17.59 -37.38
N ARG A 364 -34.69 16.36 -37.58
CA ARG A 364 -35.47 15.22 -38.12
C ARG A 364 -36.40 14.55 -37.11
N THR A 365 -36.10 14.68 -35.82
CA THR A 365 -36.89 14.04 -34.76
C THR A 365 -38.08 14.92 -34.42
N ILE A 366 -37.87 16.23 -34.33
CA ILE A 366 -38.92 17.20 -33.98
C ILE A 366 -39.96 17.31 -35.07
N SER A 367 -39.58 17.23 -36.34
CA SER A 367 -40.53 17.23 -37.46
C SER A 367 -41.44 16.00 -37.51
N ARG A 368 -41.12 14.93 -36.76
CA ARG A 368 -41.92 13.71 -36.65
C ARG A 368 -42.72 13.61 -35.36
N LEU A 369 -42.43 14.46 -34.37
CA LEU A 369 -43.09 14.44 -33.07
C LEU A 369 -44.39 15.25 -33.14
N SER A 370 -45.38 14.83 -32.35
CA SER A 370 -46.58 15.64 -32.12
C SER A 370 -46.27 16.89 -31.29
N GLU A 371 -47.12 17.92 -31.37
CA GLU A 371 -46.96 19.12 -30.55
C GLU A 371 -47.01 18.80 -29.05
N GLU A 372 -47.93 17.92 -28.63
CA GLU A 372 -48.04 17.45 -27.24
C GLU A 372 -46.75 16.78 -26.74
N GLU A 373 -46.12 15.94 -27.57
CA GLU A 373 -44.85 15.31 -27.20
C GLU A 373 -43.71 16.34 -27.12
N THR A 374 -43.71 17.33 -28.00
CA THR A 374 -42.69 18.38 -27.98
C THR A 374 -42.80 19.23 -26.71
N GLU A 375 -44.02 19.59 -26.29
CA GLU A 375 -44.25 20.26 -25.02
C GLU A 375 -43.80 19.42 -23.81
N SER A 376 -44.04 18.10 -23.85
CA SER A 376 -43.58 17.20 -22.79
C SER A 376 -42.04 17.17 -22.67
N TRP A 377 -41.32 17.21 -23.79
CA TRP A 377 -39.85 17.27 -23.78
C TRP A 377 -39.34 18.60 -23.24
N ILE A 378 -39.97 19.72 -23.65
CA ILE A 378 -39.62 21.05 -23.14
C ILE A 378 -39.85 21.09 -21.62
N LYS A 379 -40.96 20.52 -21.13
CA LYS A 379 -41.23 20.41 -19.70
C LYS A 379 -40.14 19.62 -18.97
N TRP A 380 -39.76 18.44 -19.47
CA TRP A 380 -38.71 17.64 -18.84
C TRP A 380 -37.34 18.32 -18.86
N ILE A 381 -36.99 19.04 -19.93
CA ILE A 381 -35.73 19.79 -20.00
C ILE A 381 -35.74 20.94 -18.98
N LYS A 382 -36.85 21.65 -18.82
CA LYS A 382 -36.97 22.70 -17.79
C LYS A 382 -36.81 22.14 -16.38
N GLU A 383 -37.48 21.04 -16.07
CA GLU A 383 -37.34 20.34 -14.77
C GLU A 383 -35.89 19.92 -14.51
N VAL A 384 -35.16 19.47 -15.54
CA VAL A 384 -33.73 19.12 -15.44
C VAL A 384 -32.86 20.34 -15.15
N LEU A 385 -33.16 21.49 -15.77
CA LEU A 385 -32.36 22.72 -15.64
C LEU A 385 -32.68 23.53 -14.36
N GLU A 386 -33.80 23.27 -13.69
CA GLU A 386 -34.13 23.85 -12.39
C GLU A 386 -33.12 23.48 -11.29
N SER A 387 -32.38 22.37 -11.46
CA SER A 387 -31.40 21.87 -10.48
C SER A 387 -29.98 21.83 -11.06
N PRO A 388 -29.31 22.99 -11.28
CA PRO A 388 -27.98 23.03 -11.89
C PRO A 388 -26.87 22.43 -11.00
N HIS A 389 -27.11 22.25 -9.70
CA HIS A 389 -26.16 21.63 -8.78
C HIS A 389 -26.00 20.11 -9.00
N LEU A 390 -26.99 19.45 -9.62
CA LEU A 390 -26.92 18.02 -9.94
C LEU A 390 -26.38 17.73 -11.34
N LEU A 391 -26.14 18.77 -12.15
CA LEU A 391 -25.78 18.62 -13.55
C LEU A 391 -24.32 19.05 -13.77
N THR A 392 -23.55 18.20 -14.44
CA THR A 392 -22.15 18.47 -14.81
C THR A 392 -21.93 18.12 -16.28
N VAL A 393 -21.29 19.00 -17.03
CA VAL A 393 -21.05 18.83 -18.47
C VAL A 393 -19.56 18.54 -18.71
N ILE A 394 -19.26 17.53 -19.54
CA ILE A 394 -17.90 17.18 -19.95
C ILE A 394 -17.75 17.42 -21.45
N LYS A 395 -16.77 18.22 -21.84
CA LYS A 395 -16.40 18.46 -23.24
C LYS A 395 -15.57 17.30 -23.79
N ILE A 396 -15.96 16.72 -24.92
CA ILE A 396 -15.18 15.66 -25.60
C ILE A 396 -13.79 16.15 -26.03
N GLU A 397 -13.66 17.45 -26.35
CA GLU A 397 -12.41 18.03 -26.83
C GLU A 397 -11.32 18.08 -25.75
N GLU A 398 -11.74 18.25 -24.50
CA GLU A 398 -10.90 18.29 -23.30
C GLU A 398 -10.84 16.93 -22.61
N ALA A 399 -11.25 15.83 -23.26
CA ALA A 399 -11.34 14.52 -22.63
C ALA A 399 -9.95 13.88 -22.36
N GLY A 400 -9.26 14.39 -21.34
CA GLY A 400 -8.08 13.80 -20.70
C GLY A 400 -8.46 12.77 -19.63
N ASP A 401 -7.47 11.97 -19.22
CA ASP A 401 -7.68 10.84 -18.28
C ASP A 401 -8.04 11.32 -16.87
N GLU A 402 -7.51 12.46 -16.45
CA GLU A 402 -7.82 13.09 -15.16
C GLU A 402 -9.20 13.76 -15.17
N ILE A 403 -9.57 14.39 -16.29
CA ILE A 403 -10.78 15.20 -16.41
C ILE A 403 -12.05 14.36 -16.22
N VAL A 404 -12.12 13.14 -16.76
CA VAL A 404 -13.30 12.27 -16.56
C VAL A 404 -13.44 11.84 -15.10
N SER A 405 -12.33 11.54 -14.42
CA SER A 405 -12.34 11.15 -13.00
C SER A 405 -12.71 12.33 -12.11
N ASN A 406 -12.13 13.49 -12.40
CA ASN A 406 -12.36 14.73 -11.67
C ASN A 406 -13.81 15.18 -11.88
N ALA A 407 -14.36 15.12 -13.09
CA ALA A 407 -15.75 15.48 -13.36
C ALA A 407 -16.77 14.58 -12.65
N ILE A 408 -16.54 13.26 -12.59
CA ILE A 408 -17.41 12.36 -11.81
C ILE A 408 -17.33 12.69 -10.32
N SER A 409 -16.13 12.90 -9.80
CA SER A 409 -15.91 13.20 -8.38
C SER A 409 -16.50 14.57 -8.01
N PHE A 410 -16.36 15.55 -8.90
CA PHE A 410 -16.94 16.88 -8.79
C PHE A 410 -18.47 16.85 -8.84
N ALA A 411 -19.07 16.08 -9.77
CA ALA A 411 -20.52 15.92 -9.85
C ALA A 411 -21.09 15.29 -8.57
N LEU A 412 -20.37 14.33 -7.98
CA LEU A 412 -20.75 13.70 -6.72
C LEU A 412 -20.56 14.62 -5.51
N TYR A 413 -19.50 15.44 -5.51
CA TYR A 413 -19.30 16.49 -4.51
C TYR A 413 -20.44 17.51 -4.54
N LYS A 414 -20.72 18.10 -5.71
CA LYS A 414 -21.79 19.09 -5.94
C LYS A 414 -23.19 18.52 -5.71
N GLY A 415 -23.40 17.23 -6.02
CA GLY A 415 -24.66 16.55 -5.77
C GLY A 415 -24.95 16.32 -4.28
N ASN A 416 -23.91 16.29 -3.44
CA ASN A 416 -24.06 16.10 -1.99
C ASN A 416 -24.08 17.43 -1.21
N THR A 417 -23.78 18.57 -1.85
CA THR A 417 -23.95 19.90 -1.26
C THR A 417 -25.43 20.28 -1.31
N ASN A 418 -26.21 19.90 -0.29
CA ASN A 418 -27.51 20.52 -0.07
C ASN A 418 -27.30 21.92 0.53
N GLU A 419 -28.01 22.94 0.03
CA GLU A 419 -27.93 24.32 0.53
C GLU A 419 -28.21 24.47 2.04
N HIS A 420 -28.86 23.47 2.65
CA HIS A 420 -29.23 23.47 4.07
C HIS A 420 -28.19 22.84 5.02
N ASP A 421 -27.19 22.09 4.52
CA ASP A 421 -26.18 21.41 5.34
C ASP A 421 -24.76 21.91 4.98
N ARG A 422 -24.49 23.21 5.19
CA ARG A 422 -23.12 23.76 5.05
C ARG A 422 -22.09 23.09 5.96
N ASP A 423 -22.54 22.37 6.98
CA ASP A 423 -21.71 21.73 8.00
C ASP A 423 -21.33 20.27 7.68
N ASN A 424 -21.80 19.68 6.57
CA ASN A 424 -21.43 18.31 6.17
C ASN A 424 -20.10 18.21 5.38
N TRP A 425 -19.13 19.07 5.71
CA TRP A 425 -17.82 19.07 5.07
C TRP A 425 -17.01 17.82 5.43
N ASN A 426 -17.20 17.24 6.63
CA ASN A 426 -16.44 16.07 7.08
C ASN A 426 -16.77 14.84 6.22
N GLY A 427 -18.06 14.62 5.91
CA GLY A 427 -18.47 13.59 4.95
C GLY A 427 -17.86 13.84 3.57
N GLN A 428 -17.97 15.06 3.05
CA GLN A 428 -17.43 15.41 1.74
C GLN A 428 -15.92 15.19 1.66
N LEU A 429 -15.17 15.60 2.69
CA LEU A 429 -13.72 15.45 2.73
C LEU A 429 -13.32 13.97 2.86
N LYS A 430 -14.03 13.17 3.67
CA LYS A 430 -13.82 11.72 3.75
C LYS A 430 -14.08 11.02 2.40
N LEU A 431 -15.09 11.47 1.66
CA LEU A 431 -15.39 10.96 0.32
C LEU A 431 -14.27 11.29 -0.68
N LEU A 432 -13.81 12.55 -0.71
CA LEU A 432 -12.72 12.97 -1.60
C LEU A 432 -11.40 12.27 -1.27
N LEU A 433 -11.14 12.02 0.02
CA LEU A 433 -9.99 11.27 0.49
C LEU A 433 -10.04 9.81 0.02
N GLU A 434 -11.20 9.14 0.14
CA GLU A 434 -11.36 7.77 -0.35
C GLU A 434 -11.11 7.68 -1.86
N TRP A 435 -11.53 8.71 -2.61
CA TRP A 435 -11.33 8.79 -4.06
C TRP A 435 -9.99 9.36 -4.51
N ASN A 436 -9.12 9.75 -3.58
CA ASN A 436 -7.82 10.35 -3.86
C ASN A 436 -7.90 11.58 -4.77
N GLN A 437 -8.85 12.48 -4.49
CA GLN A 437 -9.11 13.70 -5.28
C GLN A 437 -8.63 14.94 -4.53
N LEU A 438 -7.31 15.18 -4.59
CA LEU A 438 -6.66 16.28 -3.85
C LEU A 438 -7.09 17.65 -4.36
N ASP A 439 -7.01 17.87 -5.67
CA ASP A 439 -7.22 19.19 -6.29
C ASP A 439 -8.64 19.71 -6.02
N LEU A 440 -9.63 18.82 -6.09
CA LEU A 440 -11.01 19.15 -5.73
C LEU A 440 -11.14 19.50 -4.23
N ALA A 441 -10.41 18.81 -3.36
CA ALA A 441 -10.46 19.11 -1.93
C ALA A 441 -9.79 20.47 -1.63
N SER A 442 -8.66 20.79 -2.28
CA SER A 442 -8.00 22.08 -2.10
C SER A 442 -8.85 23.24 -2.59
N ASP A 443 -9.44 23.09 -3.78
CA ASP A 443 -10.11 24.20 -4.46
C ASP A 443 -11.49 24.50 -3.85
N GLU A 444 -12.23 23.46 -3.44
CA GLU A 444 -13.62 23.59 -3.00
C GLU A 444 -13.80 23.58 -1.48
N ILE A 445 -12.99 22.80 -0.75
CA ILE A 445 -13.12 22.66 0.71
C ILE A 445 -12.17 23.62 1.43
N PHE A 446 -10.89 23.65 1.05
CA PHE A 446 -9.87 24.50 1.66
C PHE A 446 -9.81 25.89 1.03
N THR A 447 -10.95 26.58 0.96
CA THR A 447 -10.99 27.98 0.54
C THR A 447 -10.52 28.91 1.65
N ASN A 448 -9.95 30.06 1.27
CA ASN A 448 -9.40 31.06 2.19
C ASN A 448 -10.42 31.64 3.19
N ASP A 449 -11.71 31.41 2.97
CA ASP A 449 -12.80 31.94 3.79
C ASP A 449 -13.07 31.08 5.04
N ARG A 450 -12.50 29.87 5.14
CA ARG A 450 -12.70 28.95 6.27
C ARG A 450 -11.46 28.85 7.16
N ASN A 451 -11.64 29.09 8.46
CA ASN A 451 -10.61 28.84 9.46
C ASN A 451 -10.72 27.40 9.96
N TRP A 452 -9.66 26.61 9.80
CA TRP A 452 -9.59 25.22 10.24
C TRP A 452 -8.99 25.09 11.63
N GLU A 453 -9.65 24.37 12.52
CA GLU A 453 -9.04 23.96 13.79
C GLU A 453 -8.36 22.60 13.66
N SER A 454 -7.29 22.38 14.43
CA SER A 454 -6.59 21.09 14.43
C SER A 454 -7.47 19.92 14.91
N ALA A 455 -8.58 20.18 15.62
CA ALA A 455 -9.50 19.15 16.11
C ALA A 455 -10.39 18.60 14.98
N ASP A 456 -10.84 19.47 14.08
CA ASP A 456 -11.72 19.11 12.96
C ASP A 456 -11.05 18.12 12.00
N LEU A 457 -9.76 18.31 11.76
CA LEU A 457 -9.00 17.54 10.78
C LEU A 457 -8.43 16.21 11.31
N GLN A 458 -8.58 15.87 12.60
CA GLN A 458 -7.94 14.69 13.21
C GLN A 458 -8.43 13.37 12.60
N ASP A 459 -9.74 13.18 12.50
CA ASP A 459 -10.34 11.95 11.96
C ASP A 459 -9.94 11.72 10.49
N VAL A 460 -9.90 12.80 9.72
CA VAL A 460 -9.56 12.77 8.30
C VAL A 460 -8.07 12.51 8.13
N MET A 461 -7.23 13.12 8.97
CA MET A 461 -5.79 12.87 9.02
C MET A 461 -5.48 11.41 9.36
N PHE A 462 -6.17 10.83 10.34
CA PHE A 462 -6.04 9.41 10.66
C PHE A 462 -6.37 8.53 9.44
N THR A 463 -7.48 8.82 8.77
CA THR A 463 -7.89 8.08 7.56
C THR A 463 -6.86 8.22 6.43
N ALA A 464 -6.28 9.42 6.23
CA ALA A 464 -5.23 9.66 5.23
C ALA A 464 -3.95 8.85 5.51
N LEU A 465 -3.55 8.75 6.77
CA LEU A 465 -2.39 7.96 7.20
C LEU A 465 -2.61 6.46 6.92
N VAL A 466 -3.79 5.95 7.28
CA VAL A 466 -4.15 4.53 7.08
C VAL A 466 -4.15 4.18 5.59
N LYS A 467 -4.79 5.00 4.76
CA LYS A 467 -4.93 4.81 3.30
C LYS A 467 -3.70 5.17 2.47
N ASP A 468 -2.60 5.59 3.12
CA ASP A 468 -1.34 6.00 2.46
C ASP A 468 -1.53 7.13 1.43
N ARG A 469 -2.13 8.25 1.86
CA ARG A 469 -2.38 9.44 1.04
C ARG A 469 -1.46 10.60 1.43
N PRO A 470 -0.18 10.62 1.01
CA PRO A 470 0.81 11.60 1.47
C PRO A 470 0.48 13.04 1.08
N LYS A 471 -0.08 13.26 -0.11
CA LYS A 471 -0.46 14.60 -0.58
C LYS A 471 -1.56 15.24 0.27
N PHE A 472 -2.54 14.45 0.72
CA PHE A 472 -3.56 14.91 1.65
C PHE A 472 -2.98 15.24 3.03
N VAL A 473 -2.03 14.42 3.50
CA VAL A 473 -1.29 14.71 4.75
C VAL A 473 -0.58 16.05 4.66
N GLN A 474 0.10 16.32 3.55
CA GLN A 474 0.76 17.61 3.31
C GLN A 474 -0.26 18.77 3.31
N LEU A 475 -1.37 18.61 2.59
CA LEU A 475 -2.44 19.62 2.55
C LEU A 475 -2.99 19.93 3.96
N PHE A 476 -3.19 18.92 4.81
CA PHE A 476 -3.66 19.14 6.18
C PHE A 476 -2.61 19.84 7.06
N LEU A 477 -1.33 19.55 6.85
CA LEU A 477 -0.23 20.22 7.55
C LEU A 477 -0.13 21.70 7.16
N GLU A 478 -0.27 22.02 5.88
CA GLU A 478 -0.26 23.39 5.36
C GLU A 478 -1.44 24.20 5.89
N ASN A 479 -2.61 23.57 6.10
CA ASN A 479 -3.82 24.19 6.62
C ASN A 479 -3.90 24.22 8.17
N GLY A 480 -2.78 24.05 8.88
CA GLY A 480 -2.70 24.32 10.33
C GLY A 480 -2.90 23.11 11.26
N LEU A 481 -2.88 21.87 10.76
CA LEU A 481 -2.87 20.68 11.61
C LEU A 481 -1.52 20.53 12.33
N ASN A 482 -1.54 20.58 13.66
CA ASN A 482 -0.35 20.30 14.46
C ASN A 482 -0.21 18.80 14.77
N LEU A 483 0.74 18.12 14.12
CA LEU A 483 1.00 16.69 14.34
C LEU A 483 1.27 16.32 15.80
N ARG A 484 1.87 17.21 16.59
CA ARG A 484 2.18 16.90 18.00
C ARG A 484 0.93 16.86 18.86
N LYS A 485 -0.08 17.67 18.55
CA LYS A 485 -1.38 17.63 19.23
C LYS A 485 -2.23 16.45 18.75
N PHE A 486 -2.11 16.10 17.47
CA PHE A 486 -2.83 14.97 16.87
C PHE A 486 -2.34 13.60 17.37
N LEU A 487 -1.02 13.43 17.53
CA LEU A 487 -0.44 12.14 17.90
C LEU A 487 -0.56 11.87 19.40
N THR A 488 -1.76 11.46 19.81
CA THR A 488 -2.02 10.88 21.14
C THR A 488 -1.57 9.42 21.18
N THR A 489 -1.40 8.89 22.38
CA THR A 489 -1.07 7.47 22.60
C THR A 489 -2.14 6.53 22.06
N GLU A 490 -3.41 6.96 22.06
CA GLU A 490 -4.55 6.21 21.53
C GLU A 490 -4.48 6.08 20.01
N VAL A 491 -4.21 7.18 19.30
CA VAL A 491 -4.06 7.20 17.84
C VAL A 491 -2.90 6.30 17.40
N LEU A 492 -1.74 6.41 18.07
CA LEU A 492 -0.59 5.55 17.79
C LEU A 492 -0.91 4.07 18.05
N ARG A 493 -1.60 3.77 19.15
CA ARG A 493 -2.04 2.40 19.47
C ARG A 493 -2.94 1.84 18.38
N GLU A 494 -3.89 2.61 17.88
CA GLU A 494 -4.79 2.18 16.81
C GLU A 494 -4.03 1.91 15.49
N LEU A 495 -3.09 2.80 15.12
CA LEU A 495 -2.23 2.63 13.94
C LEU A 495 -1.37 1.36 14.01
N TYR A 496 -0.79 1.05 15.16
CA TYR A 496 0.07 -0.12 15.34
C TYR A 496 -0.70 -1.43 15.57
N THR A 497 -1.96 -1.37 16.03
CA THR A 497 -2.78 -2.56 16.31
C THR A 497 -3.57 -3.00 15.08
N ASN A 498 -4.34 -2.10 14.48
CA ASN A 498 -5.28 -2.43 13.40
C ASN A 498 -4.62 -2.33 12.02
N ASN A 499 -3.72 -1.35 11.85
CA ASN A 499 -3.20 -0.96 10.54
C ASN A 499 -1.70 -1.28 10.35
N PHE A 500 -1.16 -2.23 11.12
CA PHE A 500 0.21 -2.70 10.97
C PHE A 500 0.24 -4.10 10.37
N SER A 501 0.93 -4.25 9.23
CA SER A 501 1.04 -5.53 8.53
C SER A 501 1.62 -6.63 9.43
N SER A 502 0.90 -7.74 9.55
CA SER A 502 1.34 -8.91 10.30
C SER A 502 2.62 -9.53 9.73
N LEU A 503 2.85 -9.38 8.42
CA LEU A 503 4.08 -9.81 7.74
C LEU A 503 5.28 -8.97 8.18
N VAL A 504 5.12 -7.65 8.25
CA VAL A 504 6.19 -6.74 8.69
C VAL A 504 6.58 -7.04 10.14
N PHE A 505 5.62 -7.32 11.00
CA PHE A 505 5.91 -7.71 12.39
C PHE A 505 6.71 -9.03 12.48
N LYS A 506 6.35 -10.04 11.68
CA LYS A 506 7.11 -11.31 11.61
C LYS A 506 8.53 -11.07 11.11
N ASN A 507 8.69 -10.27 10.06
CA ASN A 507 10.00 -9.91 9.52
C ASN A 507 10.85 -9.18 10.56
N LEU A 508 10.28 -8.26 11.34
CA LEU A 508 10.98 -7.57 12.42
C LEU A 508 11.41 -8.55 13.53
N GLN A 509 10.58 -9.52 13.88
CA GLN A 509 10.92 -10.55 14.86
C GLN A 509 12.07 -11.44 14.38
N ILE A 510 12.07 -11.83 13.10
CA ILE A 510 13.15 -12.59 12.48
C ILE A 510 14.44 -11.75 12.45
N ALA A 511 14.36 -10.47 12.09
CA ALA A 511 15.49 -9.55 12.10
C ALA A 511 16.12 -9.43 13.49
N LYS A 512 15.29 -9.25 14.52
CA LYS A 512 15.74 -9.20 15.92
C LYS A 512 16.53 -10.45 16.32
N ASN A 513 15.95 -11.62 16.09
CA ASN A 513 16.55 -12.89 16.51
C ASN A 513 17.85 -13.22 15.77
N SER A 514 17.97 -12.76 14.52
CA SER A 514 19.15 -13.03 13.68
C SER A 514 20.34 -12.13 14.01
N TYR A 515 20.11 -10.87 14.39
CA TYR A 515 21.18 -9.86 14.46
C TYR A 515 21.53 -9.37 15.87
N ASN A 516 20.75 -9.71 16.92
CA ASN A 516 21.00 -9.32 18.33
C ASN A 516 21.38 -7.83 18.50
N ASP A 517 20.67 -6.97 17.77
CA ASP A 517 20.91 -5.53 17.73
C ASP A 517 20.06 -4.83 18.81
N ALA A 518 20.67 -3.88 19.52
CA ALA A 518 20.02 -3.09 20.56
C ALA A 518 18.86 -2.26 19.98
N LEU A 519 19.04 -1.66 18.80
CA LEU A 519 18.03 -0.83 18.16
C LEU A 519 16.84 -1.65 17.65
N LEU A 520 17.10 -2.80 17.02
CA LEU A 520 16.01 -3.69 16.58
C LEU A 520 15.24 -4.28 17.76
N THR A 521 15.93 -4.59 18.85
CA THR A 521 15.28 -5.05 20.08
C THR A 521 14.42 -3.96 20.70
N PHE A 522 14.90 -2.72 20.72
CA PHE A 522 14.15 -1.56 21.18
C PHE A 522 12.91 -1.30 20.32
N VAL A 523 13.06 -1.24 19.00
CA VAL A 523 11.94 -1.01 18.06
C VAL A 523 10.94 -2.16 18.11
N TRP A 524 11.39 -3.41 18.20
CA TRP A 524 10.49 -4.55 18.36
C TRP A 524 9.71 -4.48 19.67
N LYS A 525 10.37 -4.14 20.79
CA LYS A 525 9.70 -3.97 22.09
C LYS A 525 8.68 -2.84 22.04
N MET A 526 9.03 -1.71 21.42
CA MET A 526 8.10 -0.61 21.16
C MET A 526 6.84 -1.08 20.41
N VAL A 527 7.02 -1.75 19.27
CA VAL A 527 5.89 -2.24 18.45
C VAL A 527 5.08 -3.28 19.22
N GLU A 528 5.73 -4.13 20.00
CA GLU A 528 5.07 -5.12 20.83
C GLU A 528 4.24 -4.48 21.95
N ASP A 529 4.76 -3.46 22.63
CA ASP A 529 4.07 -2.73 23.70
C ASP A 529 2.80 -2.04 23.16
N PHE A 530 2.89 -1.37 22.01
CA PHE A 530 1.71 -0.77 21.36
C PHE A 530 0.66 -1.81 20.94
N ARG A 531 1.07 -2.99 20.47
CA ARG A 531 0.15 -4.07 20.08
C ARG A 531 -0.44 -4.84 21.28
N ARG A 532 0.30 -4.96 22.38
CA ARG A 532 -0.12 -5.71 23.59
C ARG A 532 -1.02 -4.91 24.53
N GLY A 533 -1.02 -3.57 24.45
CA GLY A 533 -1.88 -2.71 25.27
C GLY A 533 -3.35 -3.13 25.29
N ALA A 534 -3.89 -3.65 24.17
CA ALA A 534 -5.26 -4.15 24.08
C ALA A 534 -5.60 -5.34 25.02
N LYS A 535 -4.60 -6.12 25.46
CA LYS A 535 -4.83 -7.27 26.38
C LYS A 535 -4.79 -6.90 27.86
N ARG A 536 -4.21 -5.75 28.24
CA ARG A 536 -4.12 -5.30 29.64
C ARG A 536 -5.38 -4.56 30.09
N ASP A 537 -5.98 -3.75 29.21
CA ASP A 537 -7.16 -2.93 29.55
C ASP A 537 -8.41 -3.77 29.91
N TYR A 538 -8.54 -5.00 29.42
CA TYR A 538 -9.66 -5.90 29.78
C TYR A 538 -9.44 -6.66 31.09
N LYS A 539 -8.20 -6.73 31.60
CA LYS A 539 -7.86 -7.47 32.83
C LYS A 539 -7.71 -6.57 34.06
N ASN A 540 -7.44 -5.29 33.87
CA ASN A 540 -7.16 -4.35 34.95
C ASN A 540 -8.41 -3.61 35.49
N SER A 541 -9.63 -3.95 35.05
CA SER A 541 -10.84 -3.32 35.64
C SER A 541 -11.25 -3.89 37.00
N LYS A 542 -10.52 -4.88 37.54
CA LYS A 542 -10.93 -5.54 38.79
C LYS A 542 -9.95 -5.54 39.95
N ASP A 543 -8.65 -5.30 39.77
CA ASP A 543 -7.72 -5.34 40.90
C ASP A 543 -6.65 -4.24 40.83
N GLU A 544 -6.58 -3.50 41.94
CA GLU A 544 -5.47 -2.68 42.46
C GLU A 544 -5.33 -1.23 41.96
N MET A 545 -6.03 -0.37 42.70
CA MET A 545 -5.59 0.98 43.06
C MET A 545 -4.33 0.86 43.95
N GLU A 546 -3.32 1.68 43.62
CA GLU A 546 -2.11 2.02 44.38
C GLU A 546 -0.77 1.33 44.01
N ILE A 547 0.12 2.18 43.46
CA ILE A 547 1.59 2.14 43.48
C ILE A 547 2.24 1.16 42.48
N HIS A 548 2.11 1.49 41.20
CA HIS A 548 3.26 1.53 40.32
C HIS A 548 3.12 2.78 39.45
N LEU A 549 3.96 3.80 39.70
CA LEU A 549 4.22 4.83 38.70
C LEU A 549 4.56 4.11 37.40
N SER A 550 3.65 4.20 36.43
CA SER A 550 3.90 3.82 35.06
C SER A 550 5.14 4.58 34.60
N GLU A 551 6.27 3.89 34.47
CA GLU A 551 7.34 4.33 33.58
C GLU A 551 6.69 4.51 32.21
N GLU A 552 6.29 5.74 31.90
CA GLU A 552 5.85 6.14 30.57
C GLU A 552 6.93 5.66 29.60
N CYS A 553 6.58 4.79 28.65
CA CYS A 553 7.52 4.34 27.62
C CYS A 553 8.24 5.58 27.05
N PRO A 554 9.58 5.61 26.95
CA PRO A 554 10.32 6.78 26.44
C PRO A 554 9.87 7.23 25.03
N ILE A 555 9.12 6.38 24.32
CA ILE A 555 8.49 6.67 23.04
C ILE A 555 7.29 7.64 23.13
N THR A 556 6.56 7.69 24.26
CA THR A 556 5.46 8.66 24.45
C THR A 556 5.98 10.10 24.51
N ARG A 557 7.26 10.30 24.83
CA ARG A 557 7.93 11.60 24.81
C ARG A 557 8.23 12.11 23.40
N HIS A 558 8.28 11.22 22.40
CA HIS A 558 8.60 11.54 21.00
C HIS A 558 7.61 10.90 20.00
N PRO A 559 6.33 11.32 19.99
CA PRO A 559 5.29 10.69 19.16
C PRO A 559 5.56 10.77 17.65
N LEU A 560 6.21 11.83 17.18
CA LEU A 560 6.57 12.01 15.76
C LEU A 560 7.55 10.95 15.27
N GLN A 561 8.52 10.57 16.10
CA GLN A 561 9.49 9.54 15.74
C GLN A 561 8.83 8.15 15.73
N ALA A 562 7.86 7.91 16.62
CA ALA A 562 7.06 6.69 16.59
C ALA A 562 6.23 6.56 15.30
N LEU A 563 5.62 7.65 14.84
CA LEU A 563 4.91 7.68 13.55
C LEU A 563 5.88 7.51 12.36
N PHE A 564 7.05 8.12 12.44
CA PHE A 564 8.09 7.95 11.42
C PHE A 564 8.53 6.48 11.30
N ILE A 565 8.83 5.81 12.41
CA ILE A 565 9.18 4.38 12.42
C ILE A 565 8.03 3.53 11.85
N TRP A 566 6.77 3.86 12.16
CA TRP A 566 5.60 3.17 11.61
C TRP A 566 5.55 3.24 10.08
N SER A 567 5.83 4.41 9.51
CA SER A 567 5.83 4.63 8.06
C SER A 567 7.00 3.93 7.36
N VAL A 568 8.19 3.97 7.97
CA VAL A 568 9.41 3.35 7.45
C VAL A 568 9.31 1.83 7.44
N LEU A 569 8.84 1.22 8.53
CA LEU A 569 8.70 -0.25 8.63
C LEU A 569 7.73 -0.84 7.60
N GLN A 570 6.71 -0.07 7.20
CA GLN A 570 5.74 -0.47 6.19
C GLN A 570 6.15 -0.12 4.76
N ASN A 571 7.34 0.43 4.55
CA ASN A 571 7.85 0.84 3.24
C ASN A 571 7.00 1.94 2.54
N LYS A 572 6.35 2.83 3.30
CA LYS A 572 5.55 3.95 2.77
C LYS A 572 6.46 5.13 2.40
N LYS A 573 7.14 5.06 1.24
CA LYS A 573 8.18 6.01 0.78
C LYS A 573 7.76 7.47 0.89
N GLU A 574 6.73 7.89 0.16
CA GLU A 574 6.33 9.30 0.10
C GLU A 574 5.77 9.82 1.43
N LEU A 575 4.99 8.99 2.16
CA LEU A 575 4.49 9.37 3.47
C LEU A 575 5.62 9.55 4.50
N SER A 576 6.61 8.67 4.48
CA SER A 576 7.75 8.74 5.40
C SER A 576 8.60 10.01 5.18
N LYS A 577 8.65 10.55 3.96
CA LYS A 577 9.31 11.83 3.65
C LYS A 577 8.59 13.02 4.29
N VAL A 578 7.28 13.11 4.10
CA VAL A 578 6.45 14.19 4.68
C VAL A 578 6.53 14.17 6.21
N ILE A 579 6.52 12.98 6.82
CA ILE A 579 6.66 12.85 8.28
C ILE A 579 8.08 13.27 8.72
N TRP A 580 9.11 12.85 7.98
CA TRP A 580 10.52 13.15 8.30
C TRP A 580 10.80 14.66 8.38
N GLU A 581 10.24 15.44 7.46
CA GLU A 581 10.35 16.92 7.46
C GLU A 581 9.82 17.57 8.74
N GLN A 582 8.87 16.92 9.42
CA GLN A 582 8.28 17.39 10.67
C GLN A 582 9.00 16.87 11.92
N THR A 583 9.93 15.91 11.78
CA THR A 583 10.64 15.31 12.91
C THR A 583 11.71 16.23 13.50
N ARG A 584 12.00 16.06 14.79
CA ARG A 584 13.19 16.67 15.43
C ARG A 584 14.36 15.69 15.33
N GLY A 585 15.56 16.22 15.06
CA GLY A 585 16.77 15.42 14.92
C GLY A 585 16.81 14.66 13.59
N CYS A 586 16.64 15.36 12.47
CA CYS A 586 16.43 14.77 11.16
C CYS A 586 17.61 13.92 10.66
N THR A 587 18.85 14.29 11.00
CA THR A 587 20.06 13.52 10.68
C THR A 587 20.02 12.14 11.33
N LEU A 588 19.79 12.09 12.65
CA LEU A 588 19.70 10.85 13.40
C LEU A 588 18.51 9.99 12.95
N ALA A 589 17.36 10.61 12.70
CA ALA A 589 16.18 9.90 12.21
C ALA A 589 16.43 9.27 10.83
N ALA A 590 17.12 9.97 9.92
CA ALA A 590 17.47 9.45 8.60
C ALA A 590 18.44 8.25 8.70
N LEU A 591 19.47 8.33 9.54
CA LEU A 591 20.41 7.22 9.77
C LEU A 591 19.72 6.03 10.46
N GLY A 592 18.83 6.28 11.42
CA GLY A 592 18.00 5.27 12.04
C GLY A 592 17.08 4.56 11.03
N ALA A 593 16.48 5.31 10.10
CA ALA A 593 15.69 4.76 9.01
C ALA A 593 16.55 3.94 8.04
N SER A 594 17.73 4.42 7.65
CA SER A 594 18.69 3.66 6.81
C SER A 594 19.01 2.31 7.44
N LYS A 595 19.37 2.30 8.73
CA LYS A 595 19.65 1.08 9.49
C LYS A 595 18.47 0.10 9.49
N LEU A 596 17.28 0.60 9.83
CA LEU A 596 16.06 -0.21 9.88
C LEU A 596 15.74 -0.80 8.51
N LEU A 597 15.75 0.01 7.45
CA LEU A 597 15.44 -0.45 6.09
C LEU A 597 16.46 -1.46 5.57
N LYS A 598 17.77 -1.22 5.76
CA LYS A 598 18.84 -2.19 5.39
C LYS A 598 18.70 -3.51 6.15
N SER A 599 18.31 -3.46 7.43
CA SER A 599 18.08 -4.68 8.21
C SER A 599 16.81 -5.44 7.77
N MET A 600 15.75 -4.72 7.42
CA MET A 600 14.49 -5.30 6.94
C MET A 600 14.63 -5.87 5.54
N ALA A 601 15.40 -5.23 4.65
CA ALA A 601 15.67 -5.72 3.29
C ALA A 601 16.34 -7.10 3.31
N LYS A 602 17.26 -7.36 4.24
CA LYS A 602 17.94 -8.66 4.38
C LYS A 602 17.02 -9.82 4.78
N VAL A 603 15.88 -9.51 5.40
CA VAL A 603 14.93 -10.51 5.91
C VAL A 603 13.77 -10.75 4.94
N LYS A 604 13.53 -9.83 3.99
CA LYS A 604 12.48 -9.99 2.99
C LYS A 604 12.83 -11.11 2.01
N ASN A 605 11.87 -12.02 1.78
CA ASN A 605 12.00 -13.08 0.79
C ASN A 605 11.83 -12.58 -0.65
N ASP A 606 11.11 -11.47 -0.85
CA ASP A 606 10.89 -10.86 -2.16
C ASP A 606 12.03 -9.89 -2.51
N ILE A 607 12.72 -10.19 -3.61
CA ILE A 607 13.86 -9.43 -4.11
C ILE A 607 13.45 -8.01 -4.51
N ASN A 608 12.26 -7.84 -5.10
CA ASN A 608 11.79 -6.52 -5.54
C ASN A 608 11.51 -5.64 -4.32
N ALA A 609 10.76 -6.16 -3.34
CA ALA A 609 10.46 -5.44 -2.11
C ALA A 609 11.70 -5.21 -1.22
N ALA A 610 12.71 -6.07 -1.30
CA ALA A 610 14.01 -5.87 -0.66
C ALA A 610 14.79 -4.72 -1.34
N GLY A 611 14.84 -4.73 -2.68
CA GLY A 611 15.47 -3.69 -3.48
C GLY A 611 14.86 -2.31 -3.26
N GLU A 612 13.53 -2.19 -3.23
CA GLU A 612 12.84 -0.93 -2.92
C GLU A 612 13.20 -0.38 -1.53
N SER A 613 13.30 -1.24 -0.52
CA SER A 613 13.69 -0.81 0.82
C SER A 613 15.15 -0.41 0.90
N GLU A 614 16.05 -1.07 0.15
CA GLU A 614 17.45 -0.69 0.07
C GLU A 614 17.64 0.65 -0.66
N GLU A 615 16.89 0.89 -1.75
CA GLU A 615 16.87 2.18 -2.44
C GLU A 615 16.41 3.30 -1.49
N LEU A 616 15.33 3.07 -0.75
CA LEU A 616 14.82 4.03 0.23
C LEU A 616 15.85 4.29 1.36
N ALA A 617 16.57 3.26 1.79
CA ALA A 617 17.63 3.41 2.80
C ALA A 617 18.76 4.32 2.30
N ASN A 618 19.20 4.11 1.04
CA ASN A 618 20.25 4.91 0.43
C ASN A 618 19.79 6.36 0.17
N GLU A 619 18.50 6.57 -0.13
CA GLU A 619 17.92 7.92 -0.23
C GLU A 619 17.99 8.65 1.13
N TYR A 620 17.66 7.97 2.24
CA TYR A 620 17.80 8.55 3.59
C TYR A 620 19.25 8.79 4.00
N GLU A 621 20.18 7.91 3.63
CA GLU A 621 21.63 8.12 3.82
C GLU A 621 22.07 9.41 3.10
N THR A 622 21.64 9.61 1.85
CA THR A 622 21.98 10.79 1.05
C THR A 622 21.43 12.08 1.68
N ARG A 623 20.16 12.06 2.12
CA ARG A 623 19.55 13.21 2.84
C ARG A 623 20.26 13.53 4.15
N ALA A 624 20.74 12.52 4.89
CA ALA A 624 21.52 12.72 6.11
C ALA A 624 22.86 13.41 5.81
N VAL A 625 23.53 13.03 4.72
CA VAL A 625 24.78 13.65 4.24
C VAL A 625 24.55 15.12 3.87
N GLU A 626 23.54 15.39 3.06
CA GLU A 626 23.20 16.75 2.61
C GLU A 626 22.92 17.66 3.82
N LEU A 627 22.05 17.21 4.74
CA LEU A 627 21.69 17.98 5.92
C LEU A 627 22.89 18.22 6.85
N PHE A 628 23.73 17.21 7.06
CA PHE A 628 24.94 17.39 7.87
C PHE A 628 25.94 18.32 7.18
N THR A 629 26.04 18.29 5.84
CA THR A 629 26.93 19.19 5.10
C THR A 629 26.53 20.64 5.33
N GLU A 630 25.22 20.91 5.31
CA GLU A 630 24.66 22.23 5.58
C GLU A 630 24.81 22.64 7.06
N CYS A 631 24.66 21.70 8.00
CA CYS A 631 24.93 22.00 9.42
C CYS A 631 26.41 22.36 9.63
N TYR A 632 27.31 21.60 9.00
CA TYR A 632 28.76 21.76 9.13
C TYR A 632 29.28 23.03 8.43
N SER A 633 28.69 23.45 7.31
CA SER A 633 29.05 24.70 6.64
C SER A 633 28.68 25.94 7.47
N ASN A 634 27.60 25.85 8.26
CA ASN A 634 27.12 26.93 9.12
C ASN A 634 27.91 27.02 10.44
N ASP A 635 28.07 25.91 11.16
CA ASP A 635 28.84 25.86 12.41
C ASP A 635 29.51 24.49 12.59
N GLU A 636 30.84 24.46 12.49
CA GLU A 636 31.62 23.22 12.66
C GLU A 636 31.51 22.65 14.08
N GLU A 637 31.48 23.48 15.13
CA GLU A 637 31.53 23.00 16.52
C GLU A 637 30.18 22.41 16.94
N LEU A 638 29.08 23.04 16.56
CA LEU A 638 27.74 22.51 16.81
C LEU A 638 27.45 21.25 15.99
N ALA A 639 27.91 21.19 14.73
CA ALA A 639 27.80 19.99 13.90
C ALA A 639 28.58 18.81 14.50
N GLU A 640 29.73 19.06 15.12
CA GLU A 640 30.49 18.03 15.83
C GLU A 640 29.75 17.52 17.08
N GLN A 641 29.10 18.41 17.83
CA GLN A 641 28.26 18.01 18.96
C GLN A 641 27.09 17.12 18.51
N LEU A 642 26.47 17.43 17.37
CA LEU A 642 25.38 16.63 16.79
C LEU A 642 25.78 15.17 16.53
N LEU A 643 27.03 14.89 16.15
CA LEU A 643 27.51 13.52 15.93
C LEU A 643 27.53 12.68 17.21
N THR A 644 27.82 13.33 18.34
CA THR A 644 27.92 12.70 19.66
C THR A 644 26.62 12.72 20.46
N TYR A 645 25.63 13.49 19.98
CA TYR A 645 24.33 13.58 20.62
C TYR A 645 23.60 12.23 20.57
N SER A 646 23.15 11.77 21.74
CA SER A 646 22.36 10.55 21.90
C SER A 646 20.87 10.89 22.02
N CYS A 647 20.02 10.08 21.40
CA CYS A 647 18.56 10.26 21.47
C CYS A 647 17.89 9.03 22.09
N GLU A 648 17.10 9.25 23.14
CA GLU A 648 16.36 8.18 23.83
C GLU A 648 15.41 7.41 22.91
N ALA A 649 14.82 8.08 21.91
CA ALA A 649 13.85 7.48 21.00
C ALA A 649 14.48 6.54 19.95
N TRP A 650 15.80 6.50 19.84
CA TRP A 650 16.54 5.52 19.03
C TRP A 650 17.35 4.55 19.91
N GLY A 651 16.94 4.35 21.17
CA GLY A 651 17.61 3.44 22.10
C GLY A 651 18.88 4.03 22.73
N GLY A 652 19.04 5.36 22.71
CA GLY A 652 20.20 6.06 23.27
C GLY A 652 21.44 6.07 22.37
N SER A 653 21.34 5.54 21.14
CA SER A 653 22.45 5.55 20.18
C SER A 653 22.75 6.96 19.65
N ASN A 654 24.02 7.20 19.32
CA ASN A 654 24.47 8.42 18.66
C ASN A 654 24.48 8.27 17.12
N CYS A 655 24.65 9.39 16.40
CA CYS A 655 24.65 9.37 14.92
C CYS A 655 25.76 8.49 14.34
N LEU A 656 26.94 8.47 14.97
CA LEU A 656 28.09 7.69 14.50
C LEU A 656 27.90 6.19 14.66
N GLU A 657 27.38 5.76 15.81
CA GLU A 657 27.03 4.36 16.10
C GLU A 657 26.02 3.85 15.09
N LEU A 658 24.95 4.61 14.84
CA LEU A 658 23.94 4.21 13.85
C LEU A 658 24.53 4.11 12.44
N ALA A 659 25.32 5.08 12.01
CA ALA A 659 25.94 5.08 10.69
C ALA A 659 26.92 3.90 10.51
N VAL A 660 27.72 3.59 11.54
CA VAL A 660 28.67 2.47 11.50
C VAL A 660 27.93 1.13 11.50
N GLU A 661 26.90 0.97 12.33
CA GLU A 661 26.09 -0.26 12.40
C GLU A 661 25.28 -0.49 11.11
N ALA A 662 24.77 0.58 10.50
CA ALA A 662 24.08 0.54 9.21
C ALA A 662 25.01 0.32 8.01
N ARG A 663 26.32 0.53 8.19
CA ARG A 663 27.34 0.56 7.13
C ARG A 663 27.08 1.67 6.10
N ASP A 664 26.72 2.85 6.58
CA ASP A 664 26.47 4.06 5.78
C ASP A 664 27.81 4.69 5.34
N GLN A 665 28.34 4.21 4.22
CA GLN A 665 29.67 4.60 3.73
C GLN A 665 29.74 6.07 3.31
N GLN A 666 28.67 6.60 2.70
CA GLN A 666 28.65 7.97 2.19
C GLN A 666 28.65 8.97 3.35
N PHE A 667 27.87 8.67 4.40
CA PHE A 667 27.83 9.48 5.62
C PHE A 667 29.19 9.50 6.34
N ILE A 668 29.81 8.33 6.54
CA ILE A 668 31.11 8.27 7.22
C ILE A 668 32.22 8.93 6.37
N ALA A 669 32.16 8.82 5.04
CA ALA A 669 33.15 9.44 4.15
C ALA A 669 33.08 10.97 4.08
N GLN A 670 32.03 11.57 4.64
CA GLN A 670 31.83 13.01 4.62
C GLN A 670 33.01 13.76 5.27
N PRO A 671 33.50 14.87 4.67
CA PRO A 671 34.67 15.60 5.18
C PRO A 671 34.53 16.07 6.63
N GLY A 672 33.35 16.51 7.06
CA GLY A 672 33.10 16.96 8.44
C GLY A 672 33.24 15.82 9.44
N VAL A 673 32.66 14.65 9.16
CA VAL A 673 32.80 13.44 9.98
C VAL A 673 34.27 12.98 10.03
N GLN A 674 34.97 12.99 8.89
CA GLN A 674 36.39 12.65 8.83
C GLN A 674 37.28 13.64 9.60
N ASN A 675 36.92 14.92 9.59
CA ASN A 675 37.60 15.94 10.41
C ASN A 675 37.38 15.69 11.89
N PHE A 676 36.15 15.39 12.30
CA PHE A 676 35.82 15.00 13.68
C PHE A 676 36.60 13.76 14.15
N LEU A 677 36.60 12.69 13.35
CA LEU A 677 37.38 11.49 13.65
C LEU A 677 38.89 11.77 13.72
N SER A 678 39.40 12.64 12.83
CA SER A 678 40.79 13.10 12.88
C SER A 678 41.08 13.91 14.15
N LYS A 679 40.17 14.79 14.57
CA LYS A 679 40.28 15.55 15.82
C LYS A 679 40.32 14.60 17.02
N GLN A 680 39.47 13.57 17.04
CA GLN A 680 39.49 12.55 18.10
C GLN A 680 40.79 11.71 18.08
N TRP A 681 41.33 11.42 16.90
CA TRP A 681 42.57 10.65 16.74
C TRP A 681 43.82 11.37 17.24
N TYR A 682 43.97 12.67 16.93
CA TYR A 682 45.08 13.49 17.42
C TYR A 682 44.85 14.06 18.84
N GLY A 683 43.61 14.05 19.31
CA GLY A 683 43.22 14.56 20.63
C GLY A 683 43.46 16.08 20.73
N GLU A 684 44.24 16.50 21.73
CA GLU A 684 44.57 17.92 21.96
C GLU A 684 45.71 18.43 21.05
N ILE A 685 46.35 17.55 20.27
CA ILE A 685 47.41 17.91 19.32
C ILE A 685 46.79 18.52 18.06
N SER A 686 47.37 19.62 17.56
CA SER A 686 46.91 20.23 16.31
C SER A 686 47.24 19.35 15.10
N ARG A 687 46.28 19.26 14.16
CA ARG A 687 46.39 18.50 12.91
C ARG A 687 47.52 18.97 11.99
N ASP A 688 47.96 20.23 12.13
CA ASP A 688 49.03 20.81 11.29
C ASP A 688 50.42 20.27 11.65
N THR A 689 50.55 19.55 12.75
CA THR A 689 51.82 18.99 13.19
C THR A 689 52.19 17.78 12.32
N LYS A 690 53.35 17.84 11.65
CA LYS A 690 53.85 16.72 10.84
C LYS A 690 54.15 15.50 11.73
N ASN A 691 53.74 14.30 11.29
CA ASN A 691 53.87 13.06 12.08
C ASN A 691 55.30 12.77 12.57
N TRP A 692 56.34 13.08 11.78
CA TRP A 692 57.73 12.88 12.20
C TRP A 692 58.11 13.73 13.42
N LYS A 693 57.50 14.90 13.60
CA LYS A 693 57.73 15.74 14.78
C LYS A 693 57.20 15.08 16.04
N ILE A 694 56.03 14.44 15.94
CA ILE A 694 55.41 13.69 17.03
C ILE A 694 56.30 12.51 17.43
N ILE A 695 56.79 11.74 16.45
CA ILE A 695 57.71 10.61 16.67
C ILE A 695 59.03 11.09 17.30
N LEU A 696 59.58 12.23 16.86
CA LEU A 696 60.80 12.78 17.45
C LEU A 696 60.60 13.19 18.92
N CYS A 697 59.49 13.83 19.24
CA CYS A 697 59.13 14.19 20.61
C CYS A 697 58.85 12.99 21.52
N LEU A 698 58.46 11.85 20.93
CA LEU A 698 58.24 10.60 21.65
C LEU A 698 59.56 10.02 22.20
N PHE A 699 60.69 10.22 21.52
CA PHE A 699 62.02 9.83 22.05
C PHE A 699 62.68 10.95 22.87
N PHE A 700 62.38 12.21 22.55
CA PHE A 700 62.96 13.38 23.20
C PHE A 700 61.89 14.24 23.88
N PHE A 701 61.42 13.79 25.05
CA PHE A 701 60.37 14.46 25.82
C PHE A 701 60.60 15.96 26.08
N PRO A 702 61.83 16.44 26.37
CA PRO A 702 62.06 17.88 26.61
C PRO A 702 61.66 18.79 25.44
N LEU A 703 61.61 18.28 24.21
CA LEU A 703 61.22 19.05 23.02
C LEU A 703 59.74 19.48 23.03
N ILE A 704 58.90 18.80 23.82
CA ILE A 704 57.48 19.15 24.00
C ILE A 704 57.38 20.51 24.73
N GLY A 705 58.20 20.72 25.75
CA GLY A 705 58.27 21.97 26.51
C GLY A 705 58.84 23.15 25.70
N CYS A 706 59.64 22.88 24.67
CA CYS A 706 60.23 23.88 23.78
C CYS A 706 59.27 24.40 22.69
N GLY A 707 57.99 23.95 22.67
CA GLY A 707 56.99 24.43 21.70
C GLY A 707 57.14 23.83 20.30
N PHE A 708 57.81 22.69 20.17
CA PHE A 708 57.99 22.01 18.88
C PHE A 708 56.68 21.44 18.30
N ILE A 709 55.67 21.25 19.16
CA ILE A 709 54.32 20.74 18.85
C ILE A 709 53.30 21.87 19.08
N SER A 710 52.36 21.99 18.14
CA SER A 710 51.21 22.89 18.27
C SER A 710 50.03 22.15 18.91
N PHE A 711 49.43 22.73 19.95
CA PHE A 711 48.26 22.21 20.65
C PHE A 711 47.02 23.05 20.30
N ARG A 712 45.85 22.39 20.27
CA ARG A 712 44.58 22.98 19.83
C ARG A 712 44.03 24.00 20.83
N LYS A 713 44.06 23.68 22.12
CA LYS A 713 43.69 24.62 23.20
C LYS A 713 44.94 25.20 23.85
N LYS A 714 45.01 26.52 23.97
CA LYS A 714 46.05 27.19 24.75
C LYS A 714 45.64 27.19 26.23
N PRO A 715 46.42 26.57 27.15
CA PRO A 715 46.09 26.58 28.57
C PRO A 715 46.11 28.01 29.12
N VAL A 716 45.04 28.38 29.81
CA VAL A 716 44.77 29.74 30.31
C VAL A 716 45.70 30.13 31.48
N GLU A 717 46.15 29.16 32.30
CA GLU A 717 47.03 29.41 33.46
C GLU A 717 48.52 29.19 33.16
N ARG A 718 49.41 30.06 33.70
CA ARG A 718 50.86 30.09 33.40
C ARG A 718 51.73 29.07 34.14
N SER A 719 51.39 28.62 35.36
CA SER A 719 52.30 27.79 36.18
C SER A 719 52.13 26.27 35.98
N LYS A 720 50.98 25.80 35.48
CA LYS A 720 50.69 24.37 35.20
C LYS A 720 50.92 23.96 33.73
N LYS A 721 51.47 24.86 32.90
CA LYS A 721 51.55 24.71 31.44
C LYS A 721 52.30 23.45 31.00
N LEU A 722 53.52 23.24 31.49
CA LEU A 722 54.36 22.13 31.04
C LEU A 722 53.77 20.77 31.39
N PHE A 723 53.35 20.58 32.65
CA PHE A 723 52.72 19.33 33.08
C PHE A 723 51.45 19.01 32.28
N LEU A 724 50.60 20.01 32.05
CA LEU A 724 49.39 19.83 31.23
C LEU A 724 49.73 19.48 29.77
N TYR A 725 50.76 20.11 29.17
CA TYR A 725 51.20 19.74 27.82
C TYR A 725 51.73 18.31 27.73
N TYR A 726 52.48 17.85 28.74
CA TYR A 726 52.93 16.46 28.80
C TYR A 726 51.76 15.49 28.93
N VAL A 727 50.82 15.76 29.84
CA VAL A 727 49.61 14.93 30.00
C VAL A 727 48.82 14.90 28.70
N SER A 728 48.50 16.05 28.11
CA SER A 728 47.76 16.14 26.84
C SER A 728 48.46 15.41 25.68
N PHE A 729 49.79 15.40 25.65
CA PHE A 729 50.56 14.65 24.65
C PHE A 729 50.44 13.14 24.84
N PHE A 730 50.67 12.62 26.06
CA PHE A 730 50.61 11.19 26.33
C PHE A 730 49.17 10.62 26.34
N THR A 731 48.16 11.46 26.57
CA THR A 731 46.75 11.05 26.44
C THR A 731 46.27 10.98 24.99
N SER A 732 47.04 11.47 24.02
CA SER A 732 46.65 11.46 22.61
C SER A 732 46.66 10.03 22.04
N PRO A 733 45.55 9.55 21.41
CA PRO A 733 45.48 8.19 20.85
C PRO A 733 46.57 7.89 19.82
N PHE A 734 46.92 8.86 18.97
CA PHE A 734 47.99 8.68 17.98
C PHE A 734 49.38 8.44 18.61
N VAL A 735 49.66 9.10 19.75
CA VAL A 735 50.93 8.90 20.48
C VAL A 735 50.94 7.53 21.14
N VAL A 736 49.83 7.13 21.78
CA VAL A 736 49.68 5.78 22.37
C VAL A 736 49.86 4.70 21.29
N PHE A 737 49.23 4.88 20.11
CA PHE A 737 49.39 3.97 18.98
C PHE A 737 50.83 3.91 18.48
N SER A 738 51.49 5.06 18.31
CA SER A 738 52.88 5.12 17.84
C SER A 738 53.85 4.44 18.81
N TRP A 739 53.66 4.66 20.12
CA TRP A 739 54.43 3.99 21.16
C TRP A 739 54.21 2.47 21.11
N ASN A 740 52.96 2.02 21.01
CA ASN A 740 52.63 0.60 20.90
C ASN A 740 53.26 -0.05 19.66
N ALA A 741 53.19 0.61 18.49
CA ALA A 741 53.79 0.10 17.27
C ALA A 741 55.32 -0.03 17.36
N ILE A 742 56.00 0.96 17.94
CA ILE A 742 57.46 0.92 18.15
C ILE A 742 57.82 -0.21 19.13
N PHE A 743 57.09 -0.31 20.25
CA PHE A 743 57.31 -1.34 21.25
C PHE A 743 57.07 -2.75 20.68
N TYR A 744 56.05 -2.91 19.83
CA TYR A 744 55.75 -4.17 19.16
C TYR A 744 56.87 -4.58 18.18
N ILE A 745 57.42 -3.64 17.41
CA ILE A 745 58.57 -3.91 16.54
C ILE A 745 59.80 -4.31 17.38
N ALA A 746 60.06 -3.61 18.50
CA ALA A 746 61.15 -3.95 19.41
C ALA A 746 60.95 -5.35 20.04
N PHE A 747 59.71 -5.71 20.39
CA PHE A 747 59.34 -7.04 20.85
C PHE A 747 59.64 -8.11 19.80
N LEU A 748 59.26 -7.90 18.54
CA LEU A 748 59.57 -8.85 17.45
C LEU A 748 61.08 -9.00 17.24
N LEU A 749 61.84 -7.90 17.30
CA LEU A 749 63.30 -7.94 17.18
C LEU A 749 63.95 -8.69 18.35
N LEU A 750 63.47 -8.47 19.58
CA LEU A 750 63.92 -9.20 20.76
C LEU A 750 63.57 -10.69 20.64
N PHE A 751 62.36 -11.03 20.19
CA PHE A 751 61.93 -12.41 20.00
C PHE A 751 62.79 -13.12 18.94
N ALA A 752 63.05 -12.47 17.81
CA ALA A 752 63.93 -13.00 16.78
C ALA A 752 65.37 -13.20 17.29
N TYR A 753 65.90 -12.26 18.09
CA TYR A 753 67.23 -12.36 18.67
C TYR A 753 67.35 -13.56 19.63
N VAL A 754 66.38 -13.72 20.54
CA VAL A 754 66.34 -14.85 21.49
C VAL A 754 66.24 -16.19 20.74
N LEU A 755 65.43 -16.28 19.68
CA LEU A 755 65.22 -17.51 18.91
C LEU A 755 66.43 -17.92 18.05
N LEU A 756 67.17 -16.94 17.52
CA LEU A 756 68.27 -17.17 16.58
C LEU A 756 69.65 -17.25 17.27
N MET A 757 69.93 -16.37 18.23
CA MET A 757 71.27 -16.23 18.83
C MET A 757 71.37 -16.87 20.22
N ASP A 758 70.37 -16.67 21.08
CA ASP A 758 70.48 -16.93 22.53
C ASP A 758 69.61 -18.10 23.04
N PHE A 759 69.20 -19.02 22.17
CA PHE A 759 68.38 -20.17 22.54
C PHE A 759 69.20 -21.29 23.22
N GLN A 760 69.55 -21.09 24.49
CA GLN A 760 70.37 -22.01 25.31
C GLN A 760 69.53 -23.08 26.02
N LYS A 761 70.16 -24.03 26.73
CA LYS A 761 69.44 -25.07 27.50
C LYS A 761 68.78 -24.50 28.77
N GLU A 762 69.41 -23.53 29.43
CA GLU A 762 68.83 -22.76 30.54
C GLU A 762 68.24 -21.42 30.06
N PRO A 763 67.12 -20.95 30.64
CA PRO A 763 66.49 -19.71 30.20
C PRO A 763 67.37 -18.50 30.53
N THR A 764 67.71 -17.72 29.51
CA THR A 764 68.52 -16.51 29.67
C THR A 764 67.66 -15.34 30.19
N ALA A 765 68.29 -14.31 30.74
CA ALA A 765 67.57 -13.13 31.23
C ALA A 765 66.72 -12.46 30.13
N LEU A 766 67.17 -12.48 28.88
CA LEU A 766 66.42 -11.95 27.72
C LEU A 766 65.20 -12.80 27.39
N GLU A 767 65.30 -14.12 27.53
CA GLU A 767 64.15 -15.04 27.36
C GLU A 767 63.10 -14.81 28.46
N ILE A 768 63.52 -14.55 29.71
CA ILE A 768 62.60 -14.19 30.80
C ILE A 768 61.89 -12.86 30.52
N ILE A 769 62.60 -11.84 30.02
CA ILE A 769 61.99 -10.58 29.60
C ILE A 769 60.94 -10.82 28.52
N LEU A 770 61.23 -11.66 27.52
CA LEU A 770 60.27 -12.02 26.47
C LEU A 770 59.01 -12.67 27.06
N TYR A 771 59.14 -13.58 28.03
CA TYR A 771 57.99 -14.22 28.68
C TYR A 771 57.10 -13.20 29.40
N VAL A 772 57.71 -12.24 30.11
CA VAL A 772 56.99 -11.15 30.77
C VAL A 772 56.25 -10.27 29.75
N LEU A 773 56.86 -9.98 28.60
CA LEU A 773 56.22 -9.20 27.54
C LEU A 773 54.99 -9.89 26.96
N VAL A 774 55.07 -11.18 26.67
CA VAL A 774 53.90 -11.94 26.17
C VAL A 774 52.83 -12.07 27.26
N PHE A 775 53.22 -12.17 28.53
CA PHE A 775 52.26 -12.15 29.63
C PHE A 775 51.49 -10.81 29.73
N ILE A 776 52.14 -9.67 29.45
CA ILE A 776 51.46 -8.36 29.37
C ILE A 776 50.44 -8.36 28.22
N LEU A 777 50.82 -8.88 27.05
CA LEU A 777 49.89 -9.02 25.91
C LEU A 777 48.69 -9.91 26.25
N LEU A 778 48.92 -11.03 26.96
CA LEU A 778 47.83 -11.88 27.46
C LEU A 778 46.88 -11.11 28.40
N CYS A 779 47.42 -10.31 29.33
CA CYS A 779 46.58 -9.49 30.20
C CYS A 779 45.73 -8.47 29.42
N ASP A 780 46.30 -7.86 28.38
CA ASP A 780 45.57 -6.94 27.52
C ASP A 780 44.46 -7.62 26.70
N GLU A 781 44.71 -8.82 26.18
CA GLU A 781 43.69 -9.60 25.47
C GLU A 781 42.57 -10.08 26.41
N VAL A 782 42.90 -10.49 27.63
CA VAL A 782 41.90 -10.83 28.66
C VAL A 782 41.04 -9.61 29.01
N ARG A 783 41.65 -8.42 29.14
CA ARG A 783 40.91 -7.16 29.37
C ARG A 783 39.98 -6.85 28.20
N GLN A 784 40.45 -6.99 26.95
CA GLN A 784 39.62 -6.77 25.76
C GLN A 784 38.46 -7.76 25.67
N TRP A 785 38.70 -9.03 25.99
CA TRP A 785 37.67 -10.06 26.02
C TRP A 785 36.58 -9.75 27.05
N TYR A 786 36.95 -9.29 28.26
CA TYR A 786 35.98 -8.89 29.28
C TYR A 786 35.10 -7.70 28.84
N ILE A 787 35.67 -6.74 28.11
CA ILE A 787 34.93 -5.56 27.63
C ILE A 787 34.00 -5.90 26.46
N ASN A 788 34.48 -6.72 25.51
CA ASN A 788 33.77 -6.97 24.24
C ASN A 788 32.88 -8.23 24.27
N GLY A 789 33.00 -9.08 25.29
CA GLY A 789 32.20 -10.28 25.46
C GLY A 789 32.29 -11.24 24.26
N SER A 790 31.15 -11.75 23.80
CA SER A 790 31.10 -12.71 22.69
C SER A 790 31.47 -12.12 21.32
N LYS A 791 31.40 -10.79 21.15
CA LYS A 791 31.80 -10.13 19.89
C LYS A 791 33.32 -10.22 19.66
N TYR A 792 34.11 -10.44 20.70
CA TYR A 792 35.57 -10.56 20.61
C TYR A 792 36.02 -11.64 19.62
N PHE A 793 35.42 -12.84 19.68
CA PHE A 793 35.78 -13.97 18.81
C PHE A 793 35.27 -13.88 17.37
N SER A 794 34.44 -12.86 17.07
CA SER A 794 33.98 -12.64 15.68
C SER A 794 35.02 -11.94 14.81
N ASP A 795 36.00 -11.27 15.43
CA ASP A 795 37.09 -10.62 14.72
C ASP A 795 38.22 -11.61 14.46
N LEU A 796 38.59 -11.77 13.18
CA LEU A 796 39.65 -12.65 12.74
C LEU A 796 40.99 -12.31 13.40
N TRP A 797 41.24 -11.03 13.65
CA TRP A 797 42.51 -10.60 14.24
C TRP A 797 42.65 -10.99 15.71
N ASN A 798 41.56 -10.89 16.48
CA ASN A 798 41.54 -11.32 17.88
C ASN A 798 41.71 -12.84 17.98
N VAL A 799 41.12 -13.59 17.06
CA VAL A 799 41.33 -15.05 16.97
C VAL A 799 42.81 -15.37 16.72
N MET A 800 43.47 -14.65 15.81
CA MET A 800 44.91 -14.82 15.55
C MET A 800 45.77 -14.52 16.78
N ASP A 801 45.44 -13.49 17.56
CA ASP A 801 46.16 -13.15 18.79
C ASP A 801 45.98 -14.22 19.88
N THR A 802 44.76 -14.76 20.05
CA THR A 802 44.53 -15.88 20.97
C THR A 802 45.27 -17.15 20.56
N LEU A 803 45.38 -17.41 19.25
CA LEU A 803 46.16 -18.53 18.73
C LEU A 803 47.66 -18.34 18.96
N ALA A 804 48.19 -17.14 18.77
CA ALA A 804 49.59 -16.82 19.05
C ALA A 804 49.93 -17.06 20.53
N ILE A 805 49.12 -16.53 21.44
CA ILE A 805 49.35 -16.71 22.88
C ILE A 805 49.25 -18.19 23.28
N PHE A 806 48.33 -18.95 22.68
CA PHE A 806 48.22 -20.39 22.91
C PHE A 806 49.48 -21.15 22.43
N TYR A 807 49.98 -20.84 21.24
CA TYR A 807 51.23 -21.44 20.74
C TYR A 807 52.43 -21.07 21.59
N PHE A 808 52.50 -19.84 22.09
CA PHE A 808 53.56 -19.40 22.99
C PHE A 808 53.56 -20.19 24.32
N ILE A 809 52.38 -20.36 24.93
CA ILE A 809 52.23 -21.17 26.16
C ILE A 809 52.63 -22.62 25.90
N ALA A 810 52.18 -23.21 24.78
CA ALA A 810 52.59 -24.56 24.40
C ALA A 810 54.11 -24.66 24.21
N GLY A 811 54.73 -23.66 23.56
CA GLY A 811 56.18 -23.55 23.40
C GLY A 811 56.91 -23.56 24.74
N ILE A 812 56.44 -22.78 25.72
CA ILE A 812 56.99 -22.77 27.09
C ILE A 812 56.86 -24.14 27.76
N VAL A 813 55.71 -24.82 27.64
CA VAL A 813 55.51 -26.14 28.26
C VAL A 813 56.48 -27.17 27.68
N PHE A 814 56.64 -27.24 26.36
CA PHE A 814 57.61 -28.14 25.73
C PHE A 814 59.06 -27.75 26.05
N ARG A 815 59.32 -26.46 26.24
CA ARG A 815 60.64 -25.93 26.63
C ARG A 815 61.04 -26.30 28.05
N LEU A 816 60.08 -26.41 28.98
CA LEU A 816 60.30 -26.77 30.38
C LEU A 816 60.49 -28.28 30.59
N HIS A 817 60.05 -29.12 29.64
CA HIS A 817 60.29 -30.56 29.70
C HIS A 817 61.75 -30.87 29.32
N SER A 818 62.44 -31.62 30.18
CA SER A 818 63.90 -31.84 30.10
C SER A 818 64.36 -32.83 29.01
N ASP A 819 63.47 -33.28 28.13
CA ASP A 819 63.80 -34.22 27.05
C ASP A 819 64.38 -33.48 25.84
N GLU A 820 65.46 -34.02 25.23
CA GLU A 820 66.11 -33.39 24.07
C GLU A 820 65.18 -33.27 22.84
N SER A 821 64.24 -34.21 22.67
CA SER A 821 63.21 -34.13 21.61
C SER A 821 62.22 -33.00 21.87
N SER A 822 61.80 -32.82 23.13
CA SER A 822 60.84 -31.79 23.54
C SER A 822 61.44 -30.39 23.42
N TRP A 823 62.74 -30.23 23.67
CA TRP A 823 63.46 -28.98 23.45
C TRP A 823 63.47 -28.55 21.97
N TYR A 824 63.74 -29.48 21.06
CA TYR A 824 63.68 -29.21 19.62
C TYR A 824 62.26 -28.87 19.17
N SER A 825 61.27 -29.63 19.64
CA SER A 825 59.85 -29.34 19.38
C SER A 825 59.42 -27.97 19.91
N GLY A 826 59.86 -27.56 21.11
CA GLY A 826 59.61 -26.24 21.67
C GLY A 826 60.17 -25.11 20.80
N ARG A 827 61.39 -25.29 20.26
CA ARG A 827 61.98 -24.33 19.30
C ARG A 827 61.16 -24.22 18.01
N VAL A 828 60.71 -25.34 17.46
CA VAL A 828 59.86 -25.34 16.24
C VAL A 828 58.53 -24.63 16.49
N ILE A 829 57.91 -24.86 17.66
CA ILE A 829 56.67 -24.16 18.05
C ILE A 829 56.91 -22.65 18.17
N PHE A 830 58.00 -22.21 18.81
CA PHE A 830 58.34 -20.78 18.85
C PHE A 830 58.65 -20.17 17.47
N CYS A 831 59.23 -20.93 16.53
CA CYS A 831 59.40 -20.48 15.15
C CYS A 831 58.06 -20.25 14.45
N LEU A 832 57.11 -21.18 14.61
CA LEU A 832 55.76 -21.02 14.05
C LEU A 832 55.02 -19.86 14.70
N ASP A 833 55.15 -19.71 16.01
CA ASP A 833 54.55 -18.64 16.78
C ASP A 833 55.09 -17.25 16.39
N TYR A 834 56.41 -17.14 16.16
CA TYR A 834 57.03 -15.93 15.62
C TYR A 834 56.42 -15.50 14.27
N ILE A 835 56.08 -16.46 13.40
CA ILE A 835 55.40 -16.17 12.13
C ILE A 835 54.02 -15.57 12.39
N VAL A 836 53.25 -16.12 13.33
CA VAL A 836 51.92 -15.62 13.71
C VAL A 836 52.01 -14.19 14.27
N PHE A 837 52.93 -13.93 15.20
CA PHE A 837 53.18 -12.57 15.71
C PHE A 837 53.68 -11.61 14.64
N THR A 838 54.44 -12.08 13.65
CA THR A 838 54.86 -11.25 12.51
C THR A 838 53.68 -10.91 11.60
N LEU A 839 52.74 -11.83 11.35
CA LEU A 839 51.52 -11.57 10.57
C LEU A 839 50.64 -10.48 11.22
N ARG A 840 50.60 -10.42 12.55
CA ARG A 840 49.88 -9.37 13.29
C ARG A 840 50.37 -7.96 12.97
N LEU A 841 51.62 -7.78 12.54
CA LEU A 841 52.16 -6.50 12.13
C LEU A 841 51.42 -5.91 10.90
N ILE A 842 50.81 -6.75 10.07
CA ILE A 842 49.95 -6.31 8.95
C ILE A 842 48.76 -5.48 9.48
N HIS A 843 48.19 -5.86 10.62
CA HIS A 843 47.06 -5.13 11.22
C HIS A 843 47.45 -3.70 11.62
N ILE A 844 48.66 -3.47 12.13
CA ILE A 844 49.15 -2.13 12.48
C ILE A 844 49.21 -1.22 11.24
N PHE A 845 49.55 -1.78 10.08
CA PHE A 845 49.60 -1.03 8.83
C PHE A 845 48.24 -0.71 8.22
N THR A 846 47.15 -1.29 8.74
CA THR A 846 45.78 -0.99 8.25
C THR A 846 45.38 0.47 8.51
N VAL A 847 45.95 1.11 9.52
CA VAL A 847 45.73 2.52 9.87
C VAL A 847 46.28 3.49 8.81
N SER A 848 47.23 3.04 7.97
CA SER A 848 47.80 3.88 6.92
C SER A 848 46.79 4.13 5.79
N ARG A 849 46.57 5.40 5.44
CA ARG A 849 45.67 5.82 4.35
C ARG A 849 45.98 5.14 3.00
N ASN A 850 47.24 4.79 2.75
CA ASN A 850 47.66 4.20 1.47
C ASN A 850 47.73 2.67 1.49
N LEU A 851 48.05 2.07 2.65
CA LEU A 851 48.22 0.61 2.78
C LEU A 851 46.93 -0.07 3.26
N GLY A 852 46.10 0.60 4.06
CA GLY A 852 44.85 0.05 4.60
C GLY A 852 43.91 -0.51 3.53
N PRO A 853 43.52 0.26 2.51
CA PRO A 853 42.64 -0.24 1.45
C PRO A 853 43.22 -1.44 0.70
N LYS A 854 44.55 -1.48 0.51
CA LYS A 854 45.24 -2.60 -0.16
C LYS A 854 45.18 -3.88 0.68
N ILE A 855 45.31 -3.76 2.00
CA ILE A 855 45.20 -4.90 2.93
C ILE A 855 43.77 -5.44 2.94
N ILE A 856 42.75 -4.58 2.97
CA ILE A 856 41.34 -5.01 2.90
C ILE A 856 41.04 -5.68 1.55
N MET A 857 41.60 -5.18 0.45
CA MET A 857 41.46 -5.80 -0.87
C MET A 857 42.09 -7.20 -0.89
N LEU A 858 43.30 -7.36 -0.34
CA LEU A 858 43.94 -8.67 -0.19
C LEU A 858 43.08 -9.62 0.65
N GLN A 859 42.51 -9.14 1.77
CA GLN A 859 41.64 -9.94 2.63
C GLN A 859 40.35 -10.40 1.94
N ARG A 860 39.82 -9.64 0.96
CA ARG A 860 38.65 -10.04 0.17
C ARG A 860 38.99 -10.99 -0.99
N MET A 861 40.24 -11.03 -1.42
CA MET A 861 40.71 -11.89 -2.51
C MET A 861 41.15 -13.28 -2.02
N VAL A 862 41.62 -13.36 -0.77
CA VAL A 862 41.91 -14.61 -0.04
C VAL A 862 40.61 -15.19 0.50
#